data_AF-A0A0T2KX01-F1
#
_entry.id   AF-A0A0T2KX01-F1
#
_cell.length_a   1.000
_cell.length_b   1.000
_cell.length_c   1.000
_cell.angle_alpha   90.00
_cell.angle_beta   90.00
_cell.angle_gamma   90.00
#
_symmetry.space_group_name_H-M   'P 1'
#
loop_
_entity.id
_entity.type
_entity.pdbx_description
1 polymer ?
#
loop_
_entity_poly.entity_id
_entity_poly.type
_entity_poly.pdbx_seq_one_letter_code
_entity_poly.pdbx_strand_id
1 'polypeptide(L)'
;MPSSEAPLRRGGELALTIGVFVAVFAAMMPLLRVIETGWWVLGAVVLSAAVLAAGFVARRFRLPAVAVSLIEAAVWVVLLTVMFLRDSALLGLIPTPDTVRTVPGLIGAGIDEVVLGAAPLEAGTPLSFFIVGAMGILTIVIDHVVLTARMPLLASVGLIAISLIPSIAVPGEIDVTSFVLLAASILFLLRVETRARETAGDTSTPSTRTAPAGGVSATALGIGAIGVIVAIVATPLLPPLAEAGSGVGVGAAIDPTLQLGDDLRRPAEVEVLTVRTSAQAPPYLRAATLSAFDGSVWQPDRSRTLPLDSPSGLGPITADEEIRVVQETTTVQVQDLDSPWLPVAFPAISVTGLDGEWSAVPYNRTVVSRDGSAQGQSYDVTTELPRPTLEQIRARTAGGPELRDETTALPADLPPIIGELAAQITADKTNDYDRLVALQTWFRGSEFQYSLEAPVEEGFDGTGADAVARFLEVRAGYCVHFASAFALMARTLGMPARIVVGYLPGSNTNTTIDGKTVYAVSSSQLHAWPEVYFGGIGWVPFEPTNSLGVPTTFSAGSTTPGGADPQQSAAPLPRESASSSASPSPSAGGLRPGDSQAGRAEDALDPTPVLVTLFGILVALAIPGLIRELRRRQLLAAARGGDAAAAWTSVQDVAIDLGIDVPGSESARALGTRLVQAHGAPADEMSLLIGGIERASYAAGGRHGFWQGAEMADAATAVRAGMLAAVDRSRRILALAAPRSLIVRPGSVYAGSGRGSQAR
;
A
#
# COMPACT_ATOMS: atom_id res chain seq x y z
N MET A 1 -17.70 -59.15 22.88
CA MET A 1 -16.74 -58.42 22.02
C MET A 1 -16.94 -56.93 22.29
N PRO A 2 -15.90 -56.14 22.62
CA PRO A 2 -16.07 -54.72 22.87
C PRO A 2 -16.05 -53.98 21.53
N SER A 3 -17.14 -53.32 21.18
CA SER A 3 -17.17 -52.31 20.13
C SER A 3 -16.70 -50.98 20.73
N SER A 4 -15.51 -50.58 20.33
CA SER A 4 -14.88 -49.30 20.65
C SER A 4 -15.70 -48.12 20.09
N GLU A 5 -16.27 -47.28 20.95
CA GLU A 5 -16.74 -45.95 20.53
C GLU A 5 -15.60 -44.94 20.65
N ALA A 6 -15.21 -44.44 19.48
CA ALA A 6 -14.09 -43.53 19.23
C ALA A 6 -14.43 -42.05 19.56
N PRO A 7 -13.41 -41.19 19.81
CA PRO A 7 -13.58 -39.83 20.30
C PRO A 7 -13.89 -38.82 19.18
N LEU A 8 -15.14 -38.73 18.74
CA LEU A 8 -15.51 -38.03 17.49
C LEU A 8 -15.61 -36.49 17.56
N ARG A 9 -15.41 -35.82 18.69
CA ARG A 9 -15.43 -34.33 18.75
C ARG A 9 -14.06 -33.64 18.60
N ARG A 10 -12.95 -34.39 18.64
CA ARG A 10 -11.58 -33.80 18.61
C ARG A 10 -10.98 -33.67 17.21
N GLY A 11 -11.49 -34.40 16.21
CA GLY A 11 -10.94 -34.39 14.85
C GLY A 11 -11.33 -33.17 14.00
N GLY A 12 -12.52 -32.59 14.26
CA GLY A 12 -13.07 -31.52 13.41
C GLY A 12 -12.33 -30.17 13.50
N GLU A 13 -11.94 -29.74 14.71
CA GLU A 13 -11.24 -28.47 14.91
C GLU A 13 -9.82 -28.50 14.31
N LEU A 14 -9.11 -29.62 14.47
CA LEU A 14 -7.79 -29.82 13.87
C LEU A 14 -7.90 -29.84 12.34
N ALA A 15 -8.89 -30.55 11.79
CA ALA A 15 -9.15 -30.59 10.36
C ALA A 15 -9.46 -29.20 9.79
N LEU A 16 -10.30 -28.39 10.46
CA LEU A 16 -10.58 -27.02 10.05
C LEU A 16 -9.36 -26.11 10.13
N THR A 17 -8.54 -26.23 11.19
CA THR A 17 -7.31 -25.44 11.34
C THR A 17 -6.31 -25.76 10.22
N ILE A 18 -6.13 -27.04 9.88
CA ILE A 18 -5.32 -27.46 8.74
C ILE A 18 -5.93 -26.95 7.43
N GLY A 19 -7.25 -27.01 7.28
CA GLY A 19 -7.95 -26.48 6.11
C GLY A 19 -7.72 -24.98 5.91
N VAL A 20 -7.77 -24.20 6.99
CA VAL A 20 -7.47 -22.75 6.96
C VAL A 20 -6.02 -22.51 6.55
N PHE A 21 -5.07 -23.25 7.14
CA PHE A 21 -3.66 -23.13 6.77
C PHE A 21 -3.42 -23.40 5.28
N VAL A 22 -3.98 -24.49 4.75
CA VAL A 22 -3.87 -24.83 3.31
C VAL A 22 -4.54 -23.78 2.44
N ALA A 23 -5.69 -23.24 2.85
CA ALA A 23 -6.41 -22.23 2.09
C ALA A 23 -5.66 -20.88 2.03
N VAL A 24 -5.07 -20.45 3.14
CA VAL A 24 -4.21 -19.25 3.21
C VAL A 24 -2.95 -19.45 2.36
N PHE A 25 -2.31 -20.62 2.43
CA PHE A 25 -1.17 -20.96 1.59
C PHE A 25 -1.53 -20.97 0.09
N ALA A 26 -2.65 -21.57 -0.28
CA ALA A 26 -3.13 -21.60 -1.65
C ALA A 26 -3.45 -20.19 -2.19
N ALA A 27 -4.02 -19.32 -1.35
CA ALA A 27 -4.28 -17.93 -1.70
C ALA A 27 -2.99 -17.10 -1.86
N MET A 28 -1.88 -17.52 -1.25
CA MET A 28 -0.56 -16.90 -1.40
C MET A 28 0.14 -17.24 -2.71
N MET A 29 -0.10 -18.44 -3.27
CA MET A 29 0.70 -18.95 -4.39
C MET A 29 0.75 -18.01 -5.61
N PRO A 30 -0.33 -17.31 -6.02
CA PRO A 30 -0.24 -16.32 -7.10
C PRO A 30 0.79 -15.21 -6.87
N LEU A 31 1.12 -14.90 -5.61
CA LEU A 31 2.13 -13.90 -5.24
C LEU A 31 3.55 -14.32 -5.67
N LEU A 32 3.83 -15.62 -5.77
CA LEU A 32 5.14 -16.14 -6.20
C LEU A 32 5.48 -15.82 -7.66
N ARG A 33 4.50 -15.37 -8.44
CA ARG A 33 4.70 -14.88 -9.81
C ARG A 33 5.11 -13.42 -9.86
N VAL A 34 4.65 -12.66 -8.88
CA VAL A 34 4.90 -11.21 -8.76
C VAL A 34 6.15 -10.95 -7.95
N ILE A 35 6.49 -11.84 -7.02
CA ILE A 35 7.57 -11.69 -6.05
C ILE A 35 8.43 -12.94 -6.06
N GLU A 36 9.74 -12.77 -6.21
CA GLU A 36 10.69 -13.87 -6.21
C GLU A 36 10.60 -14.69 -4.91
N THR A 37 10.83 -16.00 -5.05
CA THR A 37 10.74 -16.91 -3.91
C THR A 37 11.92 -16.65 -2.96
N GLY A 38 11.63 -16.04 -1.83
CA GLY A 38 12.63 -15.68 -0.83
C GLY A 38 12.33 -16.23 0.55
N TRP A 39 13.09 -15.74 1.54
CA TRP A 39 12.91 -16.08 2.95
C TRP A 39 11.54 -15.62 3.49
N TRP A 40 10.91 -14.63 2.86
CA TRP A 40 9.56 -14.17 3.19
C TRP A 40 8.52 -15.30 3.04
N VAL A 41 8.70 -16.24 2.10
CA VAL A 41 7.79 -17.38 1.92
C VAL A 41 7.82 -18.28 3.15
N LEU A 42 9.04 -18.62 3.60
CA LEU A 42 9.24 -19.38 4.83
C LEU A 42 8.70 -18.60 6.04
N GLY A 43 8.96 -17.29 6.08
CA GLY A 43 8.47 -16.41 7.13
C GLY A 43 6.94 -16.40 7.25
N ALA A 44 6.24 -16.23 6.13
CA ALA A 44 4.79 -16.26 6.04
C ALA A 44 4.23 -17.62 6.47
N VAL A 45 4.80 -18.72 5.98
CA VAL A 45 4.38 -20.09 6.32
C VAL A 45 4.54 -20.37 7.82
N VAL A 46 5.71 -20.05 8.38
CA VAL A 46 6.00 -20.26 9.82
C VAL A 46 5.10 -19.40 10.69
N LEU A 47 4.92 -18.12 10.31
CA LEU A 47 4.07 -17.19 11.04
C LEU A 47 2.61 -17.66 11.03
N SER A 48 2.05 -18.02 9.87
CA SER A 48 0.67 -18.50 9.77
C SER A 48 0.46 -19.79 10.56
N ALA A 49 1.41 -20.74 10.49
CA ALA A 49 1.35 -21.97 11.26
C ALA A 49 1.36 -21.71 12.78
N ALA A 50 2.23 -20.81 13.26
CA ALA A 50 2.35 -20.48 14.67
C ALA A 50 1.10 -19.75 15.20
N VAL A 51 0.55 -18.80 14.42
CA VAL A 51 -0.70 -18.10 14.75
C VAL A 51 -1.86 -19.10 14.87
N LEU A 52 -2.05 -19.97 13.87
CA LEU A 52 -3.12 -20.99 13.89
C LEU A 52 -2.93 -22.03 14.99
N ALA A 53 -1.68 -22.42 15.30
CA ALA A 53 -1.39 -23.30 16.42
C ALA A 53 -1.73 -22.66 17.76
N ALA A 54 -1.41 -21.37 17.94
CA ALA A 54 -1.79 -20.61 19.13
C ALA A 54 -3.31 -20.52 19.28
N GLY A 55 -4.01 -20.22 18.19
CA GLY A 55 -5.48 -20.24 18.11
C GLY A 55 -6.08 -21.58 18.49
N PHE A 56 -5.55 -22.66 17.91
CA PHE A 56 -5.98 -24.04 18.21
C PHE A 56 -5.76 -24.40 19.68
N VAL A 57 -4.60 -24.08 20.25
CA VAL A 57 -4.28 -24.34 21.67
C VAL A 57 -5.20 -23.49 22.57
N ALA A 58 -5.41 -22.22 22.26
CA ALA A 58 -6.31 -21.33 23.01
C ALA A 58 -7.76 -21.87 23.01
N ARG A 59 -8.26 -22.33 21.86
CA ARG A 59 -9.56 -23.01 21.74
C ARG A 59 -9.60 -24.32 22.51
N ARG A 60 -8.49 -25.07 22.54
CA ARG A 60 -8.37 -26.33 23.30
C ARG A 60 -8.52 -26.13 24.81
N PHE A 61 -8.13 -24.96 25.32
CA PHE A 61 -8.35 -24.51 26.70
C PHE A 61 -9.72 -23.85 26.94
N ARG A 62 -10.60 -23.82 25.93
CA ARG A 62 -11.94 -23.22 25.96
C ARG A 62 -11.93 -21.73 26.32
N LEU A 63 -10.93 -21.00 25.84
CA LEU A 63 -10.89 -19.55 25.96
C LEU A 63 -12.00 -18.91 25.11
N PRO A 64 -12.53 -17.73 25.51
CA PRO A 64 -13.54 -17.04 24.72
C PRO A 64 -12.95 -16.56 23.40
N ALA A 65 -13.81 -16.45 22.37
CA ALA A 65 -13.47 -15.99 21.02
C ALA A 65 -12.52 -14.78 20.97
N VAL A 66 -12.83 -13.73 21.74
CA VAL A 66 -12.01 -12.52 21.80
C VAL A 66 -10.60 -12.81 22.35
N ALA A 67 -10.49 -13.65 23.37
CA ALA A 67 -9.18 -14.02 23.93
C ALA A 67 -8.35 -14.84 22.95
N VAL A 68 -8.99 -15.68 22.12
CA VAL A 68 -8.30 -16.44 21.08
C VAL A 68 -7.67 -15.48 20.06
N SER A 69 -8.45 -14.54 19.51
CA SER A 69 -7.92 -13.57 18.54
C SER A 69 -6.91 -12.59 19.13
N LEU A 70 -7.01 -12.26 20.42
CA LEU A 70 -5.98 -11.48 21.11
C LEU A 70 -4.67 -12.28 21.29
N ILE A 71 -4.75 -13.59 21.57
CA ILE A 71 -3.58 -14.46 21.65
C ILE A 71 -2.93 -14.59 20.27
N GLU A 72 -3.72 -14.78 19.22
CA GLU A 72 -3.24 -14.83 17.83
C GLU A 72 -2.55 -13.52 17.42
N ALA A 73 -3.15 -12.36 17.73
CA ALA A 73 -2.54 -11.07 17.49
C ALA A 73 -1.25 -10.85 18.29
N ALA A 74 -1.19 -11.29 19.55
CA ALA A 74 0.02 -11.21 20.36
C ALA A 74 1.15 -12.09 19.79
N VAL A 75 0.84 -13.31 19.35
CA VAL A 75 1.80 -14.20 18.69
C VAL A 75 2.28 -13.59 17.37
N TRP A 76 1.39 -13.00 16.58
CA TRP A 76 1.74 -12.30 15.35
C TRP A 76 2.70 -11.13 15.59
N VAL A 77 2.41 -10.25 16.56
CA VAL A 77 3.29 -9.11 16.91
C VAL A 77 4.66 -9.60 17.38
N VAL A 78 4.70 -10.60 18.25
CA VAL A 78 5.96 -11.16 18.78
C VAL A 78 6.80 -11.76 17.65
N LEU A 79 6.19 -12.53 16.75
CA LEU A 79 6.92 -13.15 15.64
C LEU A 79 7.44 -12.12 14.64
N LEU A 80 6.63 -11.11 14.28
CA LEU A 80 7.12 -10.00 13.44
C LEU A 80 8.29 -9.25 14.11
N THR A 81 8.20 -9.05 15.43
CA THR A 81 9.26 -8.38 16.19
C THR A 81 10.55 -9.18 16.17
N VAL A 82 10.47 -10.50 16.40
CA VAL A 82 11.65 -11.39 16.38
C VAL A 82 12.26 -11.49 14.98
N MET A 83 11.43 -11.51 13.94
CA MET A 83 11.89 -11.72 12.56
C MET A 83 12.49 -10.47 11.92
N PHE A 84 11.94 -9.28 12.21
CA PHE A 84 12.27 -8.05 11.47
C PHE A 84 12.76 -6.88 12.33
N LEU A 85 12.42 -6.87 13.62
CA LEU A 85 12.63 -5.71 14.51
C LEU A 85 13.42 -6.09 15.77
N ARG A 86 14.24 -7.14 15.68
CA ARG A 86 14.95 -7.70 16.84
C ARG A 86 15.89 -6.69 17.50
N ASP A 87 16.49 -5.80 16.70
CA ASP A 87 17.51 -4.86 17.17
C ASP A 87 16.94 -3.69 17.98
N SER A 88 15.67 -3.33 17.75
CA SER A 88 14.98 -2.29 18.53
C SER A 88 14.15 -2.87 19.68
N ALA A 89 13.99 -4.20 19.74
CA ALA A 89 13.13 -4.87 20.70
C ALA A 89 13.84 -5.22 22.02
N LEU A 90 13.12 -5.10 23.15
CA LEU A 90 13.63 -5.50 24.45
C LEU A 90 13.76 -7.02 24.50
N LEU A 91 14.99 -7.51 24.79
CA LEU A 91 15.37 -8.93 24.74
C LEU A 91 15.12 -9.58 23.36
N GLY A 92 14.96 -8.78 22.30
CA GLY A 92 14.62 -9.26 20.96
C GLY A 92 13.20 -9.83 20.81
N LEU A 93 12.32 -9.66 21.81
CA LEU A 93 10.98 -10.27 21.83
C LEU A 93 9.85 -9.27 22.08
N ILE A 94 10.09 -8.25 22.92
CA ILE A 94 9.06 -7.31 23.36
C ILE A 94 9.25 -5.99 22.60
N PRO A 95 8.25 -5.52 21.83
CA PRO A 95 8.32 -4.24 21.13
C PRO A 95 8.58 -3.09 22.10
N THR A 96 9.53 -2.22 21.78
CA THR A 96 9.77 -0.96 22.50
C THR A 96 9.10 0.20 21.75
N PRO A 97 9.01 1.40 22.33
CA PRO A 97 8.58 2.59 21.59
C PRO A 97 9.42 2.83 20.32
N ASP A 98 10.72 2.52 20.36
CA ASP A 98 11.59 2.66 19.20
C ASP A 98 11.26 1.61 18.12
N THR A 99 10.94 0.37 18.51
CA THR A 99 10.38 -0.64 17.59
C THR A 99 9.16 -0.13 16.84
N VAL A 100 8.22 0.52 17.55
CA VAL A 100 7.00 1.06 16.92
C VAL A 100 7.32 2.20 15.97
N ARG A 101 8.32 3.04 16.27
CA ARG A 101 8.76 4.13 15.38
C ARG A 101 9.45 3.64 14.11
N THR A 102 10.07 2.46 14.12
CA THR A 102 10.70 1.88 12.92
C THR A 102 9.67 1.35 11.92
N VAL A 103 8.47 0.95 12.37
CA VAL A 103 7.46 0.30 11.53
C VAL A 103 7.00 1.18 10.34
N PRO A 104 6.64 2.47 10.51
CA PRO A 104 6.27 3.31 9.38
C PRO A 104 7.35 3.43 8.30
N GLY A 105 8.64 3.46 8.71
CA GLY A 105 9.76 3.50 7.78
C GLY A 105 9.91 2.21 6.97
N LEU A 106 9.75 1.04 7.61
CA LEU A 106 9.75 -0.25 6.89
C LEU A 106 8.56 -0.39 5.94
N ILE A 107 7.39 0.12 6.33
CA ILE A 107 6.21 0.13 5.45
C ILE A 107 6.45 1.05 4.26
N GLY A 108 6.96 2.27 4.48
CA GLY A 108 7.30 3.21 3.42
C GLY A 108 8.31 2.62 2.42
N ALA A 109 9.45 2.13 2.91
CA ALA A 109 10.46 1.49 2.07
C ALA A 109 9.95 0.23 1.35
N GLY A 110 9.05 -0.54 1.96
CA GLY A 110 8.40 -1.67 1.30
C GLY A 110 7.43 -1.27 0.20
N ILE A 111 6.74 -0.13 0.35
CA ILE A 111 5.93 0.48 -0.72
C ILE A 111 6.84 0.97 -1.84
N ASP A 112 7.94 1.63 -1.52
CA ASP A 112 8.92 2.09 -2.51
C ASP A 112 9.48 0.90 -3.31
N GLU A 113 9.80 -0.23 -2.68
CA GLU A 113 10.20 -1.47 -3.37
C GLU A 113 9.13 -2.00 -4.34
N VAL A 114 7.83 -1.83 -4.03
CA VAL A 114 6.72 -2.23 -4.91
C VAL A 114 6.52 -1.23 -6.06
N VAL A 115 6.67 0.06 -5.79
CA VAL A 115 6.47 1.13 -6.77
C VAL A 115 7.63 1.21 -7.77
N LEU A 116 8.86 1.08 -7.27
CA LEU A 116 10.09 1.19 -8.06
C LEU A 116 10.54 -0.15 -8.67
N GLY A 117 10.07 -1.27 -8.14
CA GLY A 117 10.51 -2.59 -8.57
C GLY A 117 9.74 -3.13 -9.78
N ALA A 118 10.46 -3.85 -10.65
CA ALA A 118 9.86 -4.61 -11.75
C ALA A 118 9.59 -6.06 -11.35
N ALA A 119 8.47 -6.63 -11.78
CA ALA A 119 8.14 -8.02 -11.50
C ALA A 119 9.02 -9.00 -12.33
N PRO A 120 9.48 -10.13 -11.75
CA PRO A 120 9.29 -10.55 -10.35
C PRO A 120 10.15 -9.73 -9.37
N LEU A 121 9.52 -9.19 -8.33
CA LEU A 121 10.17 -8.36 -7.32
C LEU A 121 11.09 -9.19 -6.44
N GLU A 122 12.36 -8.81 -6.32
CA GLU A 122 13.23 -9.31 -5.26
C GLU A 122 12.78 -8.70 -3.92
N ALA A 123 12.26 -9.53 -3.01
CA ALA A 123 11.77 -9.05 -1.73
C ALA A 123 12.91 -8.72 -0.76
N GLY A 124 13.22 -7.42 -0.62
CA GLY A 124 14.07 -6.89 0.42
C GLY A 124 13.48 -7.10 1.83
N THR A 125 14.21 -6.68 2.86
CA THR A 125 13.72 -6.78 4.25
C THR A 125 12.43 -5.96 4.47
N PRO A 126 12.31 -4.72 3.97
CA PRO A 126 11.08 -3.94 4.02
C PRO A 126 9.87 -4.61 3.36
N LEU A 127 10.00 -5.05 2.10
CA LEU A 127 8.91 -5.74 1.39
C LEU A 127 8.55 -7.08 2.04
N SER A 128 9.55 -7.84 2.51
CA SER A 128 9.32 -9.06 3.28
C SER A 128 8.54 -8.82 4.57
N PHE A 129 8.84 -7.73 5.31
CA PHE A 129 8.10 -7.35 6.52
C PHE A 129 6.63 -7.07 6.20
N PHE A 130 6.39 -6.32 5.12
CA PHE A 130 5.06 -5.96 4.67
C PHE A 130 4.23 -7.20 4.29
N ILE A 131 4.76 -8.09 3.44
CA ILE A 131 4.05 -9.30 2.97
C ILE A 131 3.77 -10.25 4.12
N VAL A 132 4.79 -10.56 4.94
CA VAL A 132 4.64 -11.50 6.07
C VAL A 132 3.67 -10.92 7.12
N GLY A 133 3.72 -9.60 7.35
CA GLY A 133 2.78 -8.90 8.20
C GLY A 133 1.34 -9.00 7.72
N ALA A 134 1.10 -8.67 6.45
CA ALA A 134 -0.22 -8.76 5.81
C ALA A 134 -0.76 -10.20 5.83
N MET A 135 0.08 -11.19 5.57
CA MET A 135 -0.30 -12.60 5.62
C MET A 135 -0.71 -13.05 7.02
N GLY A 136 -0.04 -12.53 8.06
CA GLY A 136 -0.41 -12.77 9.44
C GLY A 136 -1.79 -12.22 9.79
N ILE A 137 -2.08 -10.98 9.38
CA ILE A 137 -3.41 -10.37 9.55
C ILE A 137 -4.48 -11.21 8.84
N LEU A 138 -4.23 -11.59 7.59
CA LEU A 138 -5.14 -12.45 6.83
C LEU A 138 -5.40 -13.76 7.56
N THR A 139 -4.35 -14.40 8.09
CA THR A 139 -4.46 -15.65 8.84
C THR A 139 -5.39 -15.51 10.06
N ILE A 140 -5.23 -14.44 10.85
CA ILE A 140 -6.07 -14.16 12.03
C ILE A 140 -7.53 -13.94 11.61
N VAL A 141 -7.77 -13.18 10.54
CA VAL A 141 -9.11 -12.90 10.03
C VAL A 141 -9.79 -14.18 9.56
N ILE A 142 -9.11 -15.01 8.75
CA ILE A 142 -9.67 -16.26 8.23
C ILE A 142 -9.90 -17.26 9.36
N ASP A 143 -8.97 -17.39 10.32
CA ASP A 143 -9.19 -18.21 11.52
C ASP A 143 -10.47 -17.79 12.25
N HIS A 144 -10.60 -16.49 12.54
CA HIS A 144 -11.77 -15.96 13.25
C HIS A 144 -13.07 -16.22 12.47
N VAL A 145 -13.09 -15.94 11.16
CA VAL A 145 -14.29 -16.11 10.34
C VAL A 145 -14.69 -17.59 10.22
N VAL A 146 -13.72 -18.49 10.03
CA VAL A 146 -13.98 -19.93 9.83
C VAL A 146 -14.30 -20.63 11.16
N LEU A 147 -13.45 -20.46 12.18
CA LEU A 147 -13.51 -21.25 13.42
C LEU A 147 -14.37 -20.59 14.49
N THR A 148 -14.40 -19.26 14.55
CA THR A 148 -15.16 -18.52 15.56
C THR A 148 -16.54 -18.14 15.07
N ALA A 149 -16.65 -17.48 13.90
CA ALA A 149 -17.93 -17.07 13.33
C ALA A 149 -18.67 -18.21 12.60
N ARG A 150 -17.98 -19.32 12.27
CA ARG A 150 -18.53 -20.47 11.51
C ARG A 150 -19.10 -20.06 10.15
N MET A 151 -18.39 -19.18 9.45
CA MET A 151 -18.77 -18.62 8.15
C MET A 151 -17.71 -18.93 7.07
N PRO A 152 -17.42 -20.20 6.75
CA PRO A 152 -16.40 -20.55 5.76
C PRO A 152 -16.69 -20.00 4.35
N LEU A 153 -17.96 -19.81 4.01
CA LEU A 153 -18.34 -19.18 2.73
C LEU A 153 -17.87 -17.72 2.65
N LEU A 154 -17.97 -16.96 3.74
CA LEU A 154 -17.47 -15.58 3.80
C LEU A 154 -15.95 -15.54 3.70
N ALA A 155 -15.26 -16.45 4.39
CA ALA A 155 -13.79 -16.59 4.29
C ALA A 155 -13.34 -16.92 2.86
N SER A 156 -14.11 -17.74 2.14
CA SER A 156 -13.82 -18.12 0.76
C SER A 156 -13.84 -16.92 -0.19
N VAL A 157 -14.79 -15.99 -0.01
CA VAL A 157 -14.84 -14.74 -0.80
C VAL A 157 -13.57 -13.91 -0.60
N GLY A 158 -13.11 -13.75 0.65
CA GLY A 158 -11.89 -13.02 0.96
C GLY A 158 -10.63 -13.67 0.38
N LEU A 159 -10.51 -15.00 0.50
CA LEU A 159 -9.38 -15.75 -0.06
C LEU A 159 -9.32 -15.67 -1.60
N ILE A 160 -10.48 -15.79 -2.27
CA ILE A 160 -10.57 -15.64 -3.73
C ILE A 160 -10.16 -14.22 -4.14
N ALA A 161 -10.71 -13.19 -3.49
CA ALA A 161 -10.39 -11.80 -3.78
C ALA A 161 -8.89 -11.51 -3.68
N ILE A 162 -8.24 -11.98 -2.61
CA ILE A 162 -6.80 -11.78 -2.41
C ILE A 162 -5.97 -12.56 -3.44
N SER A 163 -6.37 -13.79 -3.78
CA SER A 163 -5.67 -14.59 -4.79
C SER A 163 -5.76 -14.02 -6.21
N LEU A 164 -6.80 -13.23 -6.50
CA LEU A 164 -7.02 -12.60 -7.80
C LEU A 164 -6.08 -11.41 -8.03
N ILE A 165 -5.71 -10.67 -6.99
CA ILE A 165 -4.92 -9.43 -7.13
C ILE A 165 -3.60 -9.67 -7.87
N PRO A 166 -2.71 -10.62 -7.46
CA PRO A 166 -1.47 -10.89 -8.18
C PRO A 166 -1.72 -11.46 -9.58
N SER A 167 -2.81 -12.23 -9.75
CA SER A 167 -3.18 -12.87 -11.01
C SER A 167 -3.64 -11.88 -12.08
N ILE A 168 -4.20 -10.73 -11.66
CA ILE A 168 -4.60 -9.64 -12.53
C ILE A 168 -3.40 -8.71 -12.81
N ALA A 169 -2.54 -8.49 -11.80
CA ALA A 169 -1.41 -7.58 -11.89
C ALA A 169 -0.33 -8.01 -12.89
N VAL A 170 -0.06 -9.32 -13.02
CA VAL A 170 0.92 -9.85 -13.98
C VAL A 170 0.24 -10.87 -14.90
N PRO A 171 -0.16 -10.47 -16.12
CA PRO A 171 -0.78 -11.37 -17.09
C PRO A 171 0.17 -12.50 -17.50
N GLY A 172 -0.28 -13.75 -17.36
CA GLY A 172 0.50 -14.93 -17.72
C GLY A 172 -0.36 -16.19 -17.83
N GLU A 173 0.23 -17.34 -18.15
CA GLU A 173 -0.49 -18.61 -18.20
C GLU A 173 -1.21 -18.89 -16.87
N ILE A 174 -2.47 -19.32 -16.91
CA ILE A 174 -3.27 -19.54 -15.70
C ILE A 174 -2.59 -20.58 -14.79
N ASP A 175 -2.36 -20.24 -13.51
CA ASP A 175 -1.84 -21.22 -12.53
C ASP A 175 -2.94 -22.22 -12.15
N VAL A 176 -3.09 -23.24 -12.97
CA VAL A 176 -4.07 -24.31 -12.73
C VAL A 176 -3.82 -24.99 -11.38
N THR A 177 -2.56 -25.10 -10.94
CA THR A 177 -2.21 -25.77 -9.69
C THR A 177 -2.72 -24.98 -8.49
N SER A 178 -2.42 -23.69 -8.45
CA SER A 178 -2.86 -22.79 -7.37
C SER A 178 -4.38 -22.63 -7.35
N PHE A 179 -5.00 -22.53 -8.52
CA PHE A 179 -6.46 -22.50 -8.65
C PHE A 179 -7.12 -23.77 -8.11
N VAL A 180 -6.64 -24.95 -8.52
CA VAL A 180 -7.18 -26.25 -8.06
C VAL A 180 -6.95 -26.42 -6.57
N LEU A 181 -5.78 -26.04 -6.04
CA LEU A 181 -5.47 -26.12 -4.62
C LEU A 181 -6.41 -25.21 -3.79
N LEU A 182 -6.62 -23.98 -4.23
CA LEU A 182 -7.52 -23.03 -3.57
C LEU A 182 -8.96 -23.54 -3.61
N ALA A 183 -9.45 -23.97 -4.78
CA ALA A 183 -10.78 -24.53 -4.93
C ALA A 183 -10.99 -25.78 -4.04
N ALA A 184 -10.02 -26.69 -4.01
CA ALA A 184 -10.06 -27.88 -3.17
C ALA A 184 -10.09 -27.53 -1.68
N SER A 185 -9.29 -26.54 -1.24
CA SER A 185 -9.27 -26.07 0.14
C SER A 185 -10.61 -25.43 0.57
N ILE A 186 -11.22 -24.62 -0.30
CA ILE A 186 -12.54 -24.01 -0.07
C ILE A 186 -13.63 -25.09 0.03
N LEU A 187 -13.65 -26.03 -0.92
CA LEU A 187 -14.58 -27.16 -0.90
C LEU A 187 -14.41 -28.03 0.35
N PHE A 188 -13.17 -28.22 0.82
CA PHE A 188 -12.87 -28.91 2.05
C PHE A 188 -13.43 -28.16 3.28
N LEU A 189 -13.20 -26.85 3.39
CA LEU A 189 -13.75 -26.02 4.48
C LEU A 189 -15.28 -26.07 4.50
N LEU A 190 -15.93 -25.96 3.34
CA LEU A 190 -17.39 -26.07 3.21
C LEU A 190 -17.88 -27.47 3.61
N ARG A 191 -17.20 -28.54 3.17
CA ARG A 191 -17.56 -29.93 3.47
C ARG A 191 -17.45 -30.26 4.95
N VAL A 192 -16.41 -29.78 5.62
CA VAL A 192 -16.23 -30.05 7.06
C VAL A 192 -17.32 -29.33 7.87
N GLU A 193 -17.67 -28.10 7.50
CA GLU A 193 -18.75 -27.35 8.15
C GLU A 193 -20.14 -27.97 7.89
N THR A 194 -20.45 -28.38 6.65
CA THR A 194 -21.74 -29.04 6.36
C THR A 194 -21.89 -30.34 7.13
N ARG A 195 -20.84 -31.18 7.17
CA ARG A 195 -20.84 -32.41 7.96
C ARG A 195 -20.99 -32.16 9.46
N ALA A 196 -20.34 -31.11 9.98
CA ALA A 196 -20.48 -30.72 11.39
C ALA A 196 -21.91 -30.27 11.73
N ARG A 197 -22.63 -29.67 10.79
CA ARG A 197 -24.04 -29.30 10.93
C ARG A 197 -24.99 -30.50 10.81
N GLU A 198 -24.74 -31.41 9.87
CA GLU A 198 -25.55 -32.62 9.67
C GLU A 198 -25.46 -33.57 10.87
N THR A 199 -24.24 -33.83 11.38
CA THR A 199 -24.06 -34.67 12.57
C THR A 199 -24.65 -34.05 13.85
N ALA A 200 -24.81 -32.73 13.91
CA ALA A 200 -25.53 -32.07 15.00
C ALA A 200 -27.06 -32.21 14.87
N GLY A 201 -27.59 -32.34 13.65
CA GLY A 201 -29.02 -32.49 13.36
C GLY A 201 -29.56 -33.91 13.59
N ASP A 202 -28.71 -34.94 13.50
CA ASP A 202 -29.13 -36.35 13.50
C ASP A 202 -29.34 -36.96 14.91
N THR A 203 -29.20 -36.16 15.98
CA THR A 203 -29.39 -36.61 17.39
C THR A 203 -30.67 -36.09 18.07
N SER A 204 -31.60 -35.49 17.33
CA SER A 204 -32.87 -34.99 17.90
C SER A 204 -34.09 -35.51 17.15
N THR A 205 -34.96 -36.20 17.89
CA THR A 205 -36.31 -36.62 17.52
C THR A 205 -37.11 -35.51 16.81
N PRO A 206 -38.00 -35.84 15.86
CA PRO A 206 -38.71 -34.84 15.06
C PRO A 206 -39.79 -34.18 15.92
N SER A 207 -39.53 -32.95 16.39
CA SER A 207 -40.58 -32.07 16.90
C SER A 207 -40.56 -30.75 16.14
N THR A 208 -41.66 -30.49 15.46
CA THR A 208 -42.05 -29.25 14.81
C THR A 208 -41.88 -28.05 15.75
N ARG A 209 -40.87 -27.22 15.48
CA ARG A 209 -40.86 -25.79 15.78
C ARG A 209 -39.72 -25.14 15.00
N THR A 210 -40.09 -24.27 14.06
CA THR A 210 -39.25 -23.29 13.40
C THR A 210 -38.59 -22.39 14.45
N ALA A 211 -37.37 -22.73 14.86
CA ALA A 211 -36.48 -21.82 15.58
C ALA A 211 -35.71 -20.98 14.54
N PRO A 212 -35.55 -19.66 14.76
CA PRO A 212 -34.77 -18.84 13.86
C PRO A 212 -33.31 -19.31 13.91
N ALA A 213 -32.71 -19.40 12.72
CA ALA A 213 -31.30 -19.74 12.54
C ALA A 213 -30.40 -18.88 13.45
N GLY A 214 -29.36 -19.51 14.00
CA GLY A 214 -28.46 -18.95 15.00
C GLY A 214 -28.04 -17.52 14.68
N GLY A 215 -28.43 -16.61 15.57
CA GLY A 215 -28.03 -15.21 15.51
C GLY A 215 -26.51 -15.09 15.58
N VAL A 216 -25.93 -14.68 14.46
CA VAL A 216 -24.56 -14.19 14.39
C VAL A 216 -24.42 -13.04 15.38
N SER A 217 -23.45 -13.08 16.30
CA SER A 217 -23.24 -11.92 17.17
C SER A 217 -22.88 -10.73 16.29
N ALA A 218 -23.58 -9.61 16.46
CA ALA A 218 -23.35 -8.38 15.68
C ALA A 218 -21.87 -7.94 15.71
N THR A 219 -21.13 -8.34 16.75
CA THR A 219 -19.68 -8.16 16.90
C THR A 219 -18.84 -9.00 15.93
N ALA A 220 -19.20 -10.26 15.64
CA ALA A 220 -18.47 -11.12 14.72
C ALA A 220 -18.72 -10.71 13.25
N LEU A 221 -19.95 -10.29 12.96
CA LEU A 221 -20.33 -9.66 11.68
C LEU A 221 -19.59 -8.33 11.48
N GLY A 222 -19.50 -7.51 12.54
CA GLY A 222 -18.80 -6.23 12.52
C GLY A 222 -17.30 -6.38 12.23
N ILE A 223 -16.60 -7.29 12.91
CA ILE A 223 -15.15 -7.45 12.75
C ILE A 223 -14.80 -8.09 11.39
N GLY A 224 -15.55 -9.10 10.94
CA GLY A 224 -15.36 -9.69 9.62
C GLY A 224 -15.69 -8.71 8.48
N ALA A 225 -16.75 -7.91 8.63
CA ALA A 225 -17.07 -6.85 7.69
C ALA A 225 -16.02 -5.73 7.72
N ILE A 226 -15.52 -5.31 8.89
CA ILE A 226 -14.44 -4.33 9.00
C ILE A 226 -13.15 -4.84 8.36
N GLY A 227 -12.78 -6.11 8.54
CA GLY A 227 -11.59 -6.69 7.89
C GLY A 227 -11.70 -6.70 6.37
N VAL A 228 -12.88 -7.06 5.84
CA VAL A 228 -13.17 -7.04 4.39
C VAL A 228 -13.27 -5.60 3.87
N ILE A 229 -13.89 -4.69 4.61
CA ILE A 229 -13.97 -3.27 4.26
C ILE A 229 -12.59 -2.64 4.31
N VAL A 230 -11.78 -2.89 5.33
CA VAL A 230 -10.39 -2.40 5.40
C VAL A 230 -9.57 -2.98 4.26
N ALA A 231 -9.71 -4.26 3.89
CA ALA A 231 -9.04 -4.78 2.71
C ALA A 231 -9.53 -4.08 1.42
N ILE A 232 -10.84 -3.94 1.23
CA ILE A 232 -11.44 -3.29 0.05
C ILE A 232 -11.19 -1.79 -0.01
N VAL A 233 -11.00 -1.11 1.12
CA VAL A 233 -10.79 0.35 1.24
C VAL A 233 -9.30 0.69 1.29
N ALA A 234 -8.47 -0.16 1.92
CA ALA A 234 -7.02 -0.01 1.88
C ALA A 234 -6.45 -0.29 0.49
N THR A 235 -7.03 -1.23 -0.27
CA THR A 235 -6.57 -1.54 -1.64
C THR A 235 -6.62 -0.32 -2.60
N PRO A 236 -7.66 0.53 -2.61
CA PRO A 236 -7.69 1.78 -3.38
C PRO A 236 -7.05 2.99 -2.67
N LEU A 237 -6.69 2.88 -1.38
CA LEU A 237 -5.88 3.89 -0.66
C LEU A 237 -4.37 3.67 -0.88
N LEU A 238 -3.97 2.47 -1.31
CA LEU A 238 -2.69 2.29 -1.96
C LEU A 238 -2.74 3.11 -3.25
N PRO A 239 -1.67 3.86 -3.58
CA PRO A 239 -1.61 4.57 -4.85
C PRO A 239 -1.96 3.57 -5.95
N PRO A 240 -2.83 3.93 -6.91
CA PRO A 240 -3.04 3.06 -8.05
C PRO A 240 -1.65 2.77 -8.59
N LEU A 241 -1.27 1.49 -8.64
CA LEU A 241 -0.21 1.08 -9.55
C LEU A 241 -0.63 1.73 -10.85
N ALA A 242 0.12 2.75 -11.28
CA ALA A 242 0.03 3.22 -12.63
C ALA A 242 0.06 1.95 -13.47
N GLU A 243 -0.85 1.82 -14.44
CA GLU A 243 -0.68 0.83 -15.50
C GLU A 243 0.68 1.16 -16.17
N ALA A 244 1.75 0.68 -15.54
CA ALA A 244 3.07 0.62 -16.08
C ALA A 244 2.91 -0.29 -17.27
N GLY A 245 2.98 0.32 -18.46
CA GLY A 245 2.98 -0.41 -19.71
C GLY A 245 3.96 -1.56 -19.56
N SER A 246 3.45 -2.76 -19.83
CA SER A 246 4.19 -4.01 -19.77
C SER A 246 5.45 -3.93 -20.66
N GLY A 247 6.58 -3.64 -20.02
CA GLY A 247 7.93 -3.86 -20.54
C GLY A 247 8.66 -4.73 -19.52
N VAL A 248 8.68 -6.04 -19.75
CA VAL A 248 9.46 -7.00 -18.96
C VAL A 248 10.79 -7.15 -19.67
N GLY A 249 11.73 -6.25 -19.35
CA GLY A 249 13.06 -6.22 -19.96
C GLY A 249 14.06 -5.50 -19.06
N VAL A 250 15.33 -5.90 -19.15
CA VAL A 250 16.48 -5.29 -18.44
C VAL A 250 16.90 -3.96 -19.07
N GLY A 251 16.09 -3.40 -19.99
CA GLY A 251 16.36 -2.16 -20.71
C GLY A 251 15.81 -0.92 -20.00
N ALA A 252 16.23 0.27 -20.42
CA ALA A 252 15.61 1.50 -19.95
C ALA A 252 14.12 1.52 -20.37
N ALA A 253 13.20 1.75 -19.43
CA ALA A 253 11.80 2.03 -19.75
C ALA A 253 11.57 3.54 -19.90
N ILE A 254 10.50 3.93 -20.61
CA ILE A 254 10.01 5.32 -20.67
C ILE A 254 8.71 5.35 -19.89
N ASP A 255 8.67 6.07 -18.76
CA ASP A 255 7.41 6.39 -18.08
C ASP A 255 6.81 7.69 -18.65
N PRO A 256 5.66 7.63 -19.36
CA PRO A 256 5.04 8.81 -19.93
C PRO A 256 4.27 9.66 -18.89
N THR A 257 4.29 9.34 -17.58
CA THR A 257 3.55 10.05 -16.52
C THR A 257 4.37 11.13 -15.78
N LEU A 258 5.54 11.51 -16.33
CA LEU A 258 6.49 12.48 -15.76
C LEU A 258 7.09 12.10 -14.39
N GLN A 259 7.05 10.82 -13.99
CA GLN A 259 7.92 10.30 -12.92
C GLN A 259 9.37 10.10 -13.40
N LEU A 260 9.85 11.07 -14.21
CA LEU A 260 11.16 11.03 -14.86
C LEU A 260 12.32 11.10 -13.87
N GLY A 261 12.08 11.62 -12.67
CA GLY A 261 13.07 11.71 -11.61
C GLY A 261 13.68 10.34 -11.28
N ASP A 262 12.86 9.29 -11.23
CA ASP A 262 13.31 7.94 -10.88
C ASP A 262 14.14 7.29 -11.99
N ASP A 263 13.78 7.52 -13.25
CA ASP A 263 14.56 7.08 -14.41
C ASP A 263 15.92 7.80 -14.51
N LEU A 264 15.95 9.10 -14.17
CA LEU A 264 17.16 9.93 -14.23
C LEU A 264 18.14 9.69 -13.07
N ARG A 265 17.66 9.24 -11.90
CA ARG A 265 18.48 8.95 -10.72
C ARG A 265 19.06 7.54 -10.70
N ARG A 266 18.92 6.78 -11.78
CA ARG A 266 19.50 5.42 -11.88
C ARG A 266 21.02 5.46 -11.71
N PRO A 267 21.61 4.51 -10.95
CA PRO A 267 23.04 4.54 -10.62
C PRO A 267 23.97 4.18 -11.78
N ALA A 268 23.45 3.60 -12.88
CA ALA A 268 24.23 3.21 -14.06
C ALA A 268 23.61 3.80 -15.33
N GLU A 269 24.42 4.58 -16.05
CA GLU A 269 24.09 5.08 -17.39
C GLU A 269 24.28 3.96 -18.42
N VAL A 270 23.26 3.73 -19.26
CA VAL A 270 23.27 2.72 -20.32
C VAL A 270 22.99 3.39 -21.65
N GLU A 271 23.69 2.99 -22.72
CA GLU A 271 23.38 3.44 -24.07
C GLU A 271 22.07 2.79 -24.54
N VAL A 272 21.04 3.60 -24.78
CA VAL A 272 19.70 3.10 -25.11
C VAL A 272 19.49 2.99 -26.62
N LEU A 273 20.08 3.91 -27.41
CA LEU A 273 19.95 3.92 -28.86
C LEU A 273 21.11 4.69 -29.52
N THR A 274 21.27 4.48 -30.83
CA THR A 274 22.12 5.33 -31.67
C THR A 274 21.31 6.00 -32.77
N VAL A 275 21.76 7.18 -33.18
CA VAL A 275 21.08 8.05 -34.14
C VAL A 275 22.06 8.48 -35.23
N ARG A 276 21.61 8.47 -36.49
CA ARG A 276 22.28 9.14 -37.60
C ARG A 276 21.27 9.91 -38.43
N THR A 277 21.58 11.14 -38.81
CA THR A 277 20.61 12.00 -39.52
C THR A 277 21.23 12.69 -40.73
N SER A 278 20.39 13.08 -41.69
CA SER A 278 20.77 14.00 -42.77
C SER A 278 20.69 15.47 -42.36
N ALA A 279 20.14 15.77 -41.19
CA ALA A 279 20.07 17.11 -40.64
C ALA A 279 21.46 17.65 -40.27
N GLN A 280 21.61 18.97 -40.18
CA GLN A 280 22.88 19.60 -39.76
C GLN A 280 23.23 19.28 -38.30
N ALA A 281 22.23 19.05 -37.46
CA ALA A 281 22.36 18.63 -36.07
C ALA A 281 21.37 17.50 -35.78
N PRO A 282 21.72 16.55 -34.89
CA PRO A 282 20.78 15.50 -34.48
C PRO A 282 19.52 16.12 -33.83
N PRO A 283 18.33 15.60 -34.14
CA PRO A 283 17.09 16.11 -33.57
C PRO A 283 16.88 15.59 -32.14
N TYR A 284 16.01 16.26 -31.40
CA TYR A 284 15.38 15.66 -30.22
C TYR A 284 14.48 14.50 -30.68
N LEU A 285 14.46 13.41 -29.92
CA LEU A 285 13.65 12.25 -30.23
C LEU A 285 12.48 12.17 -29.26
N ARG A 286 11.28 12.48 -29.73
CA ARG A 286 10.06 12.38 -28.94
C ARG A 286 9.65 10.92 -28.75
N ALA A 287 9.26 10.55 -27.54
CA ALA A 287 8.58 9.29 -27.26
C ALA A 287 7.08 9.50 -26.95
N ALA A 288 6.74 10.53 -26.15
CA ALA A 288 5.36 10.82 -25.77
C ALA A 288 5.10 12.32 -25.63
N THR A 289 3.83 12.72 -25.67
CA THR A 289 3.39 14.07 -25.35
C THR A 289 2.36 14.06 -24.22
N LEU A 290 2.33 15.14 -23.44
CA LEU A 290 1.41 15.32 -22.32
C LEU A 290 0.74 16.68 -22.46
N SER A 291 -0.54 16.65 -22.85
CA SER A 291 -1.34 17.86 -23.06
C SER A 291 -2.40 18.04 -21.97
N ALA A 292 -2.92 16.98 -21.34
CA ALA A 292 -3.91 17.14 -20.28
C ALA A 292 -3.23 17.38 -18.93
N PHE A 293 -3.74 18.35 -18.17
CA PHE A 293 -3.25 18.69 -16.82
C PHE A 293 -4.45 18.96 -15.90
N ASP A 294 -4.55 18.20 -14.81
CA ASP A 294 -5.67 18.29 -13.86
C ASP A 294 -5.38 19.12 -12.60
N GLY A 295 -4.19 19.72 -12.52
CA GLY A 295 -3.68 20.44 -11.36
C GLY A 295 -2.70 19.64 -10.51
N SER A 296 -2.79 18.30 -10.55
CA SER A 296 -1.90 17.41 -9.80
C SER A 296 -0.90 16.69 -10.71
N VAL A 297 -1.32 16.27 -11.90
CA VAL A 297 -0.50 15.43 -12.80
C VAL A 297 -0.70 15.83 -14.25
N TRP A 298 0.38 15.78 -15.02
CA TRP A 298 0.32 15.82 -16.48
C TRP A 298 0.06 14.43 -17.02
N GLN A 299 -0.93 14.30 -17.91
CA GLN A 299 -1.36 13.01 -18.41
C GLN A 299 -0.84 12.77 -19.83
N PRO A 300 -0.36 11.55 -20.14
CA PRO A 300 -0.03 11.16 -21.49
C PRO A 300 -1.22 11.36 -22.42
N ASP A 301 -0.92 11.86 -23.61
CA ASP A 301 -1.85 12.00 -24.71
C ASP A 301 -2.36 10.63 -25.19
N ARG A 302 -3.59 10.27 -24.80
CA ARG A 302 -4.24 9.03 -25.22
C ARG A 302 -5.40 9.34 -26.17
N SER A 303 -5.21 9.07 -27.46
CA SER A 303 -6.28 9.20 -28.45
C SER A 303 -6.33 8.01 -29.40
N ARG A 304 -7.22 8.06 -30.40
CA ARG A 304 -7.38 6.99 -31.38
C ARG A 304 -6.08 6.79 -32.15
N THR A 305 -5.47 5.63 -31.97
CA THR A 305 -4.35 5.17 -32.78
C THR A 305 -4.84 4.68 -34.14
N LEU A 306 -4.05 4.93 -35.18
CA LEU A 306 -4.25 4.39 -36.53
C LEU A 306 -3.02 3.55 -36.90
N PRO A 307 -3.17 2.48 -37.72
CA PRO A 307 -2.03 1.74 -38.22
C PRO A 307 -1.01 2.68 -38.86
N LEU A 308 0.27 2.47 -38.58
CA LEU A 308 1.36 3.36 -39.02
C LEU A 308 1.40 3.52 -40.55
N ASP A 309 1.21 2.41 -41.27
CA ASP A 309 1.21 2.36 -42.73
C ASP A 309 -0.05 2.94 -43.38
N SER A 310 -1.04 3.34 -42.57
CA SER A 310 -2.23 4.02 -43.09
C SER A 310 -1.86 5.43 -43.56
N PRO A 311 -2.41 5.91 -44.69
CA PRO A 311 -2.22 7.31 -45.14
C PRO A 311 -2.61 8.37 -44.11
N SER A 312 -3.45 8.00 -43.13
CA SER A 312 -3.88 8.87 -42.03
C SER A 312 -3.09 8.68 -40.74
N GLY A 313 -2.14 7.75 -40.68
CA GLY A 313 -1.30 7.48 -39.50
C GLY A 313 -0.35 8.64 -39.22
N LEU A 314 0.61 8.86 -40.10
CA LEU A 314 1.55 9.99 -40.09
C LEU A 314 1.33 10.86 -41.34
N GLY A 315 0.13 11.40 -41.51
CA GLY A 315 -0.24 12.22 -42.68
C GLY A 315 0.65 13.47 -42.88
N PRO A 316 0.46 14.24 -43.96
CA PRO A 316 1.26 15.43 -44.25
C PRO A 316 1.20 16.44 -43.10
N ILE A 317 2.21 17.31 -42.99
CA ILE A 317 2.15 18.43 -42.06
C ILE A 317 1.32 19.59 -42.63
N THR A 318 0.75 20.39 -41.74
CA THR A 318 0.08 21.65 -42.12
C THR A 318 1.03 22.80 -41.79
N ALA A 319 1.50 23.49 -42.82
CA ALA A 319 2.24 24.75 -42.70
C ALA A 319 1.79 25.71 -43.81
N ASP A 320 1.82 27.01 -43.55
CA ASP A 320 1.48 28.03 -44.55
C ASP A 320 2.48 28.01 -45.70
N GLU A 321 2.02 28.31 -46.92
CA GLU A 321 2.83 28.22 -48.15
C GLU A 321 4.11 29.07 -48.12
N GLU A 322 4.11 30.17 -47.36
CA GLU A 322 5.26 31.06 -47.21
C GLU A 322 6.34 30.51 -46.26
N ILE A 323 6.03 29.47 -45.47
CA ILE A 323 6.97 28.84 -44.55
C ILE A 323 7.76 27.77 -45.30
N ARG A 324 9.09 27.92 -45.32
CA ARG A 324 9.98 26.92 -45.92
C ARG A 324 9.89 25.61 -45.14
N VAL A 325 9.57 24.51 -45.81
CA VAL A 325 9.59 23.16 -45.22
C VAL A 325 10.83 22.41 -45.72
N VAL A 326 11.56 21.78 -44.81
CA VAL A 326 12.77 21.00 -45.11
C VAL A 326 12.51 19.54 -44.76
N GLN A 327 12.82 18.65 -45.69
CA GLN A 327 12.75 17.21 -45.45
C GLN A 327 14.08 16.68 -44.90
N GLU A 328 14.02 15.93 -43.81
CA GLU A 328 15.18 15.32 -43.16
C GLU A 328 14.89 13.83 -42.89
N THR A 329 15.92 12.99 -42.92
CA THR A 329 15.82 11.55 -42.61
C THR A 329 16.75 11.21 -41.46
N THR A 330 16.17 10.62 -40.41
CA THR A 330 16.87 10.20 -39.20
C THR A 330 16.70 8.69 -39.03
N THR A 331 17.81 7.98 -39.01
CA THR A 331 17.83 6.55 -38.67
C THR A 331 18.10 6.40 -37.19
N VAL A 332 17.29 5.57 -36.54
CA VAL A 332 17.42 5.23 -35.13
C VAL A 332 17.64 3.72 -35.01
N GLN A 333 18.60 3.33 -34.18
CA GLN A 333 18.84 1.94 -33.83
C GLN A 333 18.77 1.79 -32.33
N VAL A 334 17.78 1.06 -31.86
CA VAL A 334 17.48 0.87 -30.44
C VAL A 334 18.24 -0.35 -29.92
N GLN A 335 18.93 -0.18 -28.81
CA GLN A 335 19.78 -1.21 -28.19
C GLN A 335 19.21 -1.69 -26.87
N ASP A 336 18.96 -0.81 -25.90
CA ASP A 336 18.54 -1.16 -24.53
C ASP A 336 17.39 -0.24 -24.04
N LEU A 337 16.29 -0.20 -24.79
CA LEU A 337 15.07 0.54 -24.48
C LEU A 337 13.85 -0.37 -24.61
N ASP A 338 13.34 -0.85 -23.47
CA ASP A 338 12.10 -1.62 -23.43
C ASP A 338 10.91 -0.66 -23.23
N SER A 339 10.34 -0.20 -24.34
CA SER A 339 9.26 0.77 -24.33
C SER A 339 8.23 0.49 -25.41
N PRO A 340 6.92 0.61 -25.14
CA PRO A 340 5.92 0.56 -26.19
C PRO A 340 5.93 1.83 -27.07
N TRP A 341 6.59 2.91 -26.63
CA TRP A 341 6.74 4.15 -27.40
C TRP A 341 8.05 4.15 -28.19
N LEU A 342 7.95 4.56 -29.45
CA LEU A 342 9.10 4.65 -30.33
C LEU A 342 9.68 6.08 -30.30
N PRO A 343 10.99 6.26 -30.00
CA PRO A 343 11.64 7.57 -30.13
C PRO A 343 11.67 8.04 -31.59
N VAL A 344 11.00 9.14 -31.91
CA VAL A 344 10.89 9.67 -33.27
C VAL A 344 11.27 11.15 -33.35
N ALA A 345 11.96 11.52 -34.42
CA ALA A 345 12.16 12.92 -34.75
C ALA A 345 10.81 13.56 -35.14
N PHE A 346 10.57 14.81 -34.73
CA PHE A 346 9.30 15.51 -34.97
C PHE A 346 9.47 16.67 -35.97
N PRO A 347 8.50 16.91 -36.88
CA PRO A 347 7.27 16.15 -37.13
C PRO A 347 7.46 15.01 -38.15
N ALA A 348 7.33 13.76 -37.69
CA ALA A 348 7.42 12.58 -38.56
C ALA A 348 6.24 12.50 -39.53
N ILE A 349 6.52 12.28 -40.82
CA ILE A 349 5.54 11.99 -41.88
C ILE A 349 5.63 10.53 -42.35
N SER A 350 6.69 9.81 -41.98
CA SER A 350 6.84 8.39 -42.29
C SER A 350 7.85 7.76 -41.33
N VAL A 351 7.58 6.52 -40.92
CA VAL A 351 8.52 5.67 -40.19
C VAL A 351 8.53 4.31 -40.88
N THR A 352 9.72 3.82 -41.23
CA THR A 352 9.89 2.57 -42.01
C THR A 352 11.00 1.70 -41.42
N GLY A 353 10.98 0.40 -41.69
CA GLY A 353 11.98 -0.56 -41.18
C GLY A 353 11.65 -1.17 -39.82
N LEU A 354 10.45 -0.92 -39.28
CA LEU A 354 10.01 -1.53 -38.03
C LEU A 354 9.55 -2.97 -38.22
N ASP A 355 9.87 -3.80 -37.22
CA ASP A 355 9.30 -5.13 -37.07
C ASP A 355 8.05 -5.10 -36.18
N GLY A 356 7.00 -5.83 -36.58
CA GLY A 356 5.75 -5.96 -35.83
C GLY A 356 4.69 -4.91 -36.16
N GLU A 357 3.60 -4.93 -35.39
CA GLU A 357 2.45 -4.04 -35.58
C GLU A 357 2.65 -2.73 -34.80
N TRP A 358 2.74 -1.62 -35.54
CA TRP A 358 2.91 -0.28 -34.99
C TRP A 358 1.76 0.62 -35.40
N SER A 359 1.40 1.52 -34.49
CA SER A 359 0.38 2.52 -34.72
C SER A 359 0.92 3.92 -34.46
N ALA A 360 0.34 4.90 -35.15
CA ALA A 360 0.59 6.31 -34.90
C ALA A 360 -0.63 6.95 -34.23
N VAL A 361 -0.36 7.97 -33.43
CA VAL A 361 -1.35 8.92 -32.92
C VAL A 361 -1.29 10.14 -33.84
N PRO A 362 -2.24 10.32 -34.78
CA PRO A 362 -2.03 11.25 -35.91
C PRO A 362 -1.79 12.71 -35.50
N TYR A 363 -2.47 13.17 -34.45
CA TYR A 363 -2.43 14.58 -34.06
C TYR A 363 -1.14 14.99 -33.34
N ASN A 364 -0.47 14.07 -32.63
CA ASN A 364 0.79 14.33 -31.93
C ASN A 364 1.99 13.60 -32.55
N ARG A 365 1.75 12.75 -33.56
CA ARG A 365 2.75 11.98 -34.31
C ARG A 365 3.59 11.06 -33.44
N THR A 366 3.06 10.66 -32.28
CA THR A 366 3.65 9.62 -31.44
C THR A 366 3.44 8.26 -32.09
N VAL A 367 4.47 7.41 -32.09
CA VAL A 367 4.43 6.05 -32.61
C VAL A 367 4.49 5.08 -31.44
N VAL A 368 3.55 4.14 -31.39
CA VAL A 368 3.34 3.24 -30.26
C VAL A 368 2.95 1.84 -30.73
N SER A 369 3.40 0.81 -30.01
CA SER A 369 2.92 -0.57 -30.17
C SER A 369 2.11 -0.99 -28.95
N ARG A 370 1.11 -1.86 -29.16
CA ARG A 370 0.29 -2.42 -28.06
C ARG A 370 0.93 -3.66 -27.44
N ASP A 371 1.54 -4.49 -28.28
CA ASP A 371 2.06 -5.81 -27.92
C ASP A 371 3.56 -5.94 -28.25
N GLY A 372 4.19 -4.85 -28.72
CA GLY A 372 5.59 -4.80 -29.13
C GLY A 372 6.42 -3.83 -28.30
N SER A 373 7.73 -3.90 -28.49
CA SER A 373 8.73 -3.06 -27.82
C SER A 373 9.62 -2.36 -28.84
N ALA A 374 10.09 -1.16 -28.50
CA ALA A 374 11.14 -0.44 -29.22
C ALA A 374 12.48 -1.20 -29.19
N GLN A 375 12.66 -2.10 -28.23
CA GLN A 375 13.89 -2.87 -28.03
C GLN A 375 14.32 -3.60 -29.30
N GLY A 376 15.57 -3.39 -29.72
CA GLY A 376 16.16 -4.04 -30.88
C GLY A 376 15.67 -3.54 -32.25
N GLN A 377 14.77 -2.54 -32.29
CA GLN A 377 14.26 -1.98 -33.54
C GLN A 377 15.31 -1.13 -34.25
N SER A 378 15.31 -1.17 -35.58
CA SER A 378 16.11 -0.26 -36.41
C SER A 378 15.25 0.32 -37.53
N TYR A 379 15.05 1.63 -37.53
CA TYR A 379 14.06 2.27 -38.37
C TYR A 379 14.49 3.65 -38.88
N ASP A 380 13.94 4.05 -40.01
CA ASP A 380 14.12 5.35 -40.63
C ASP A 380 12.88 6.22 -40.40
N VAL A 381 13.08 7.40 -39.83
CA VAL A 381 12.07 8.45 -39.64
C VAL A 381 12.30 9.54 -40.68
N THR A 382 11.27 9.83 -41.49
CA THR A 382 11.27 10.99 -42.38
C THR A 382 10.43 12.10 -41.78
N THR A 383 10.99 13.30 -41.68
CA THR A 383 10.32 14.49 -41.14
C THR A 383 10.22 15.59 -42.17
N GLU A 384 9.14 16.35 -42.14
CA GLU A 384 8.97 17.61 -42.87
C GLU A 384 8.95 18.77 -41.88
N LEU A 385 10.09 19.43 -41.68
CA LEU A 385 10.25 20.43 -40.63
C LEU A 385 10.02 21.85 -41.16
N PRO A 386 9.00 22.58 -40.66
CA PRO A 386 8.83 24.00 -40.95
C PRO A 386 10.00 24.83 -40.39
N ARG A 387 10.60 25.67 -41.23
CA ARG A 387 11.75 26.55 -40.91
C ARG A 387 11.37 28.01 -41.18
N PRO A 388 10.51 28.63 -40.34
CA PRO A 388 10.16 30.04 -40.48
C PRO A 388 11.39 30.94 -40.22
N THR A 389 11.42 32.12 -40.84
CA THR A 389 12.36 33.18 -40.43
C THR A 389 11.90 33.82 -39.11
N LEU A 390 12.79 34.58 -38.47
CA LEU A 390 12.48 35.33 -37.26
C LEU A 390 11.30 36.31 -37.47
N GLU A 391 11.21 36.93 -38.64
CA GLU A 391 10.11 37.83 -38.99
C GLU A 391 8.79 37.07 -39.12
N GLN A 392 8.83 35.89 -39.76
CA GLN A 392 7.64 35.06 -39.97
C GLN A 392 7.08 34.54 -38.64
N ILE A 393 7.90 33.97 -37.75
CA ILE A 393 7.43 33.46 -36.46
C ILE A 393 6.88 34.58 -35.56
N ARG A 394 7.51 35.77 -35.56
CA ARG A 394 7.03 36.94 -34.80
C ARG A 394 5.71 37.51 -35.31
N ALA A 395 5.41 37.31 -36.59
CA ALA A 395 4.15 37.72 -37.19
C ALA A 395 3.00 36.74 -36.88
N ARG A 396 3.28 35.55 -36.31
CA ARG A 396 2.26 34.56 -35.95
C ARG A 396 1.87 34.66 -34.49
N THR A 397 0.59 34.41 -34.22
CA THR A 397 0.04 34.25 -32.87
C THR A 397 0.11 32.79 -32.46
N ALA A 398 0.37 32.54 -31.18
CA ALA A 398 0.23 31.21 -30.61
C ALA A 398 -1.27 30.85 -30.54
N GLY A 399 -1.64 29.69 -31.09
CA GLY A 399 -3.04 29.29 -31.24
C GLY A 399 -3.43 28.83 -32.65
N GLY A 400 -4.67 28.34 -32.78
CA GLY A 400 -5.23 27.87 -34.03
C GLY A 400 -6.50 27.04 -33.84
N PRO A 401 -7.36 26.90 -34.87
CA PRO A 401 -8.63 26.18 -34.78
C PRO A 401 -8.47 24.65 -34.66
N GLU A 402 -7.29 24.12 -34.99
CA GLU A 402 -6.99 22.68 -34.97
C GLU A 402 -6.59 22.16 -33.59
N LEU A 403 -6.56 23.04 -32.59
CA LEU A 403 -6.11 22.72 -31.24
C LEU A 403 -7.23 22.18 -30.38
N ARG A 404 -6.86 21.30 -29.46
CA ARG A 404 -7.78 20.75 -28.49
C ARG A 404 -7.78 21.58 -27.21
N ASP A 405 -8.92 21.61 -26.53
CA ASP A 405 -9.12 22.40 -25.30
C ASP A 405 -8.09 22.05 -24.20
N GLU A 406 -7.59 20.81 -24.16
CA GLU A 406 -6.64 20.40 -23.11
C GLU A 406 -5.30 21.15 -23.21
N THR A 407 -4.93 21.67 -24.39
CA THR A 407 -3.65 22.37 -24.61
C THR A 407 -3.61 23.78 -24.03
N THR A 408 -4.76 24.36 -23.70
CA THR A 408 -4.91 25.67 -23.05
C THR A 408 -5.57 25.58 -21.67
N ALA A 409 -6.13 24.42 -21.31
CA ALA A 409 -6.78 24.20 -20.04
C ALA A 409 -5.85 24.44 -18.84
N LEU A 410 -6.38 25.10 -17.82
CA LEU A 410 -5.76 25.35 -16.53
C LEU A 410 -6.72 24.95 -15.40
N PRO A 411 -6.22 24.40 -14.29
CA PRO A 411 -7.03 24.14 -13.10
C PRO A 411 -7.51 25.46 -12.47
N ALA A 412 -8.65 25.41 -11.78
CA ALA A 412 -9.26 26.60 -11.18
C ALA A 412 -8.45 27.17 -9.99
N ASP A 413 -7.67 26.32 -9.34
CA ASP A 413 -6.88 26.57 -8.13
C ASP A 413 -5.37 26.66 -8.42
N LEU A 414 -4.99 27.09 -9.63
CA LEU A 414 -3.59 27.30 -10.00
C LEU A 414 -2.91 28.32 -9.05
N PRO A 415 -1.73 28.01 -8.46
CA PRO A 415 -0.98 28.95 -7.64
C PRO A 415 -0.68 30.27 -8.36
N PRO A 416 -0.96 31.44 -7.76
CA PRO A 416 -0.85 32.74 -8.42
C PRO A 416 0.55 33.06 -8.97
N ILE A 417 1.60 32.59 -8.30
CA ILE A 417 3.01 32.81 -8.67
C ILE A 417 3.29 32.44 -10.14
N ILE A 418 2.63 31.40 -10.65
CA ILE A 418 2.84 30.92 -12.02
C ILE A 418 2.39 31.98 -13.04
N GLY A 419 1.16 32.49 -12.88
CA GLY A 419 0.62 33.52 -13.79
C GLY A 419 1.22 34.91 -13.57
N GLU A 420 1.51 35.27 -12.31
CA GLU A 420 2.11 36.57 -11.96
C GLU A 420 3.53 36.71 -12.53
N LEU A 421 4.38 35.68 -12.37
CA LEU A 421 5.71 35.68 -12.96
C LEU A 421 5.66 35.66 -14.48
N ALA A 422 4.76 34.86 -15.08
CA ALA A 422 4.59 34.84 -16.53
C ALA A 422 4.27 36.24 -17.08
N ALA A 423 3.31 36.94 -16.48
CA ALA A 423 2.95 38.30 -16.87
C ALA A 423 4.09 39.30 -16.61
N GLN A 424 4.81 39.17 -15.50
CA GLN A 424 5.92 40.05 -15.15
C GLN A 424 7.09 39.93 -16.14
N ILE A 425 7.54 38.70 -16.43
CA ILE A 425 8.68 38.43 -17.30
C ILE A 425 8.39 38.86 -18.74
N THR A 426 7.13 38.82 -19.15
CA THR A 426 6.70 39.07 -20.54
C THR A 426 6.14 40.47 -20.78
N ALA A 427 6.13 41.34 -19.76
CA ALA A 427 5.44 42.63 -19.77
C ALA A 427 5.91 43.59 -20.88
N ASP A 428 7.19 43.52 -21.28
CA ASP A 428 7.78 44.40 -22.30
C ASP A 428 7.73 43.80 -23.72
N LYS A 429 7.17 42.61 -23.90
CA LYS A 429 7.12 41.90 -25.18
C LYS A 429 5.78 42.09 -25.88
N THR A 430 5.85 42.34 -27.18
CA THR A 430 4.70 42.71 -28.01
C THR A 430 4.13 41.57 -28.87
N ASN A 431 4.81 40.44 -28.94
CA ASN A 431 4.38 39.25 -29.70
C ASN A 431 4.65 37.96 -28.92
N ASP A 432 3.89 36.91 -29.22
CA ASP A 432 3.90 35.65 -28.46
C ASP A 432 5.25 34.94 -28.52
N TYR A 433 5.92 34.94 -29.67
CA TYR A 433 7.25 34.34 -29.79
C TYR A 433 8.28 35.00 -28.86
N ASP A 434 8.36 36.34 -28.86
CA ASP A 434 9.30 37.05 -27.99
C ASP A 434 8.93 36.89 -26.49
N ARG A 435 7.64 36.71 -26.16
CA ARG A 435 7.20 36.35 -24.79
C ARG A 435 7.75 34.99 -24.36
N LEU A 436 7.62 33.98 -25.22
CA LEU A 436 8.11 32.62 -24.93
C LEU A 436 9.64 32.58 -24.89
N VAL A 437 10.34 33.31 -25.76
CA VAL A 437 11.80 33.45 -25.70
C VAL A 437 12.23 34.16 -24.42
N ALA A 438 11.48 35.14 -23.92
CA ALA A 438 11.76 35.79 -22.64
C ALA A 438 11.64 34.79 -21.47
N LEU A 439 10.58 33.98 -21.44
CA LEU A 439 10.42 32.91 -20.44
C LEU A 439 11.58 31.89 -20.53
N GLN A 440 11.93 31.44 -21.75
CA GLN A 440 13.02 30.48 -21.95
C GLN A 440 14.35 31.06 -21.46
N THR A 441 14.63 32.33 -21.78
CA THR A 441 15.86 33.01 -21.35
C THR A 441 15.91 33.17 -19.83
N TRP A 442 14.76 33.47 -19.21
CA TRP A 442 14.65 33.62 -17.76
C TRP A 442 14.97 32.31 -17.02
N PHE A 443 14.38 31.18 -17.43
CA PHE A 443 14.69 29.88 -16.84
C PHE A 443 16.15 29.43 -17.02
N ARG A 444 16.83 29.93 -18.07
CA ARG A 444 18.25 29.66 -18.34
C ARG A 444 19.19 30.65 -17.66
N GLY A 445 18.67 31.56 -16.83
CA GLY A 445 19.46 32.48 -16.03
C GLY A 445 20.28 31.76 -14.96
N SER A 446 21.31 32.43 -14.44
CA SER A 446 22.19 31.89 -13.39
C SER A 446 21.49 31.64 -12.05
N GLU A 447 20.26 32.13 -11.90
CA GLU A 447 19.42 31.95 -10.72
C GLU A 447 18.71 30.59 -10.66
N PHE A 448 18.72 29.85 -11.78
CA PHE A 448 18.15 28.51 -11.86
C PHE A 448 19.25 27.45 -11.91
N GLN A 449 19.08 26.37 -11.15
CA GLN A 449 20.00 25.25 -11.09
C GLN A 449 19.32 23.95 -11.54
N TYR A 450 20.05 23.16 -12.33
CA TYR A 450 19.65 21.78 -12.59
C TYR A 450 20.07 20.88 -11.42
N SER A 451 19.11 20.18 -10.78
CA SER A 451 19.36 19.22 -9.69
C SER A 451 18.28 18.15 -9.65
N LEU A 452 18.69 16.89 -9.45
CA LEU A 452 17.82 15.74 -9.28
C LEU A 452 17.46 15.50 -7.80
N GLU A 453 18.22 16.11 -6.89
CA GLU A 453 18.17 15.93 -5.43
C GLU A 453 17.31 16.99 -4.75
N ALA A 454 17.42 18.26 -5.18
CA ALA A 454 16.71 19.38 -4.55
C ALA A 454 15.18 19.16 -4.44
N PRO A 455 14.47 18.65 -5.47
CA PRO A 455 13.05 18.34 -5.35
C PRO A 455 12.72 17.31 -4.26
N VAL A 456 13.60 16.33 -4.04
CA VAL A 456 13.43 15.29 -3.02
C VAL A 456 13.66 15.87 -1.62
N GLU A 457 14.77 16.58 -1.45
CA GLU A 457 15.17 17.17 -0.16
C GLU A 457 14.19 18.23 0.34
N GLU A 458 13.61 19.00 -0.58
CA GLU A 458 12.68 20.08 -0.28
C GLU A 458 11.20 19.70 -0.42
N GLY A 459 10.89 18.41 -0.69
CA GLY A 459 9.54 17.87 -0.65
C GLY A 459 8.62 18.32 -1.79
N PHE A 460 9.15 18.51 -2.99
CA PHE A 460 8.39 18.88 -4.19
C PHE A 460 8.67 18.02 -5.42
N ASP A 461 9.16 16.79 -5.29
CA ASP A 461 9.48 15.86 -6.40
C ASP A 461 8.26 15.34 -7.21
N GLY A 462 7.20 16.14 -7.33
CA GLY A 462 6.02 15.86 -8.12
C GLY A 462 5.86 16.83 -9.29
N THR A 463 4.86 16.58 -10.13
CA THR A 463 4.60 17.38 -11.34
C THR A 463 3.40 18.32 -11.23
N GLY A 464 2.81 18.40 -10.04
CA GLY A 464 1.61 19.19 -9.77
C GLY A 464 1.86 20.69 -9.72
N ALA A 465 0.78 21.46 -9.70
CA ALA A 465 0.84 22.91 -9.72
C ALA A 465 1.58 23.48 -8.48
N ASP A 466 1.40 22.85 -7.31
CA ASP A 466 2.11 23.21 -6.09
C ASP A 466 3.62 22.92 -6.17
N ALA A 467 4.00 21.80 -6.78
CA ALA A 467 5.41 21.45 -7.00
C ALA A 467 6.06 22.43 -7.98
N VAL A 468 5.34 22.84 -9.03
CA VAL A 468 5.79 23.90 -9.96
C VAL A 468 5.94 25.24 -9.22
N ALA A 469 4.97 25.62 -8.37
CA ALA A 469 5.06 26.84 -7.58
C ALA A 469 6.27 26.81 -6.65
N ARG A 470 6.50 25.69 -5.96
CA ARG A 470 7.67 25.51 -5.10
C ARG A 470 8.97 25.56 -5.89
N PHE A 471 9.04 24.93 -7.05
CA PHE A 471 10.18 25.03 -7.96
C PHE A 471 10.48 26.47 -8.37
N LEU A 472 9.47 27.31 -8.62
CA LEU A 472 9.68 28.72 -8.97
C LEU A 472 10.25 29.55 -7.81
N GLU A 473 9.98 29.14 -6.57
CA GLU A 473 10.56 29.73 -5.36
C GLU A 473 12.01 29.25 -5.13
N VAL A 474 12.23 27.94 -5.21
CA VAL A 474 13.52 27.28 -4.92
C VAL A 474 14.52 27.49 -6.05
N ARG A 475 14.03 27.48 -7.29
CA ARG A 475 14.78 27.60 -8.55
C ARG A 475 15.83 26.52 -8.76
N ALA A 476 15.70 25.37 -8.10
CA ALA A 476 16.50 24.19 -8.34
C ALA A 476 15.57 23.01 -8.66
N GLY A 477 15.83 22.29 -9.76
CA GLY A 477 15.02 21.14 -10.16
C GLY A 477 15.55 20.52 -11.44
N TYR A 478 14.83 19.56 -12.01
CA TYR A 478 15.21 18.90 -13.27
C TYR A 478 14.22 19.20 -14.39
N CYS A 479 14.48 18.68 -15.59
CA CYS A 479 13.82 19.05 -16.84
C CYS A 479 12.29 19.05 -16.78
N VAL A 480 11.67 18.14 -16.03
CA VAL A 480 10.22 18.10 -15.81
C VAL A 480 9.72 19.39 -15.15
N HIS A 481 10.37 19.85 -14.09
CA HIS A 481 10.00 21.08 -13.39
C HIS A 481 10.10 22.31 -14.31
N PHE A 482 11.19 22.41 -15.07
CA PHE A 482 11.38 23.48 -16.06
C PHE A 482 10.32 23.44 -17.17
N ALA A 483 10.06 22.27 -17.74
CA ALA A 483 9.10 22.10 -18.82
C ALA A 483 7.66 22.36 -18.35
N SER A 484 7.27 21.83 -17.18
CA SER A 484 5.96 22.06 -16.57
C SER A 484 5.76 23.53 -16.21
N ALA A 485 6.75 24.18 -15.59
CA ALA A 485 6.66 25.60 -15.25
C ALA A 485 6.48 26.46 -16.50
N PHE A 486 7.31 26.23 -17.53
CA PHE A 486 7.20 26.95 -18.80
C PHE A 486 5.83 26.73 -19.47
N ALA A 487 5.36 25.48 -19.55
CA ALA A 487 4.09 25.15 -20.18
C ALA A 487 2.90 25.80 -19.45
N LEU A 488 2.87 25.75 -18.11
CA LEU A 488 1.82 26.42 -17.33
C LEU A 488 1.89 27.94 -17.48
N MET A 489 3.09 28.54 -17.44
CA MET A 489 3.25 29.98 -17.70
C MET A 489 2.74 30.37 -19.09
N ALA A 490 3.07 29.61 -20.13
CA ALA A 490 2.55 29.84 -21.48
C ALA A 490 1.01 29.76 -21.52
N ARG A 491 0.41 28.75 -20.86
CA ARG A 491 -1.05 28.62 -20.77
C ARG A 491 -1.72 29.77 -20.02
N THR A 492 -1.10 30.30 -18.96
CA THR A 492 -1.64 31.49 -18.26
C THR A 492 -1.65 32.74 -19.13
N LEU A 493 -0.79 32.79 -20.15
CA LEU A 493 -0.77 33.84 -21.17
C LEU A 493 -1.72 33.55 -22.36
N GLY A 494 -2.53 32.48 -22.27
CA GLY A 494 -3.47 32.07 -23.31
C GLY A 494 -2.84 31.30 -24.47
N MET A 495 -1.57 30.88 -24.33
CA MET A 495 -0.85 30.17 -25.40
C MET A 495 -0.97 28.65 -25.24
N PRO A 496 -1.36 27.91 -26.29
CA PRO A 496 -1.51 26.46 -26.22
C PRO A 496 -0.15 25.78 -26.09
N ALA A 497 0.07 25.10 -24.97
CA ALA A 497 1.33 24.46 -24.65
C ALA A 497 1.13 23.00 -24.25
N ARG A 498 2.12 22.15 -24.50
CA ARG A 498 2.18 20.76 -24.01
C ARG A 498 3.60 20.41 -23.60
N ILE A 499 3.75 19.33 -22.84
CA ILE A 499 5.06 18.76 -22.52
C ILE A 499 5.34 17.59 -23.48
N VAL A 500 6.60 17.42 -23.84
CA VAL A 500 7.10 16.29 -24.60
C VAL A 500 8.12 15.58 -23.76
N VAL A 501 8.06 14.25 -23.74
CA VAL A 501 9.05 13.36 -23.12
C VAL A 501 9.74 12.57 -24.20
N GLY A 502 11.06 12.44 -24.11
CA GLY A 502 11.88 11.78 -25.10
C GLY A 502 13.36 11.92 -24.80
N TYR A 503 14.22 11.85 -25.80
CA TYR A 503 15.66 11.92 -25.63
C TYR A 503 16.27 13.18 -26.25
N LEU A 504 17.30 13.70 -25.59
CA LEU A 504 18.21 14.67 -26.17
C LEU A 504 18.96 14.08 -27.37
N PRO A 505 19.55 14.92 -28.24
CA PRO A 505 20.17 14.47 -29.49
C PRO A 505 21.39 13.53 -29.40
N GLY A 506 21.83 13.15 -28.21
CA GLY A 506 22.96 12.26 -27.99
C GLY A 506 24.33 12.91 -28.09
N SER A 507 25.36 12.12 -27.79
CA SER A 507 26.77 12.51 -27.90
C SER A 507 27.40 11.96 -29.18
N ASN A 508 28.17 12.79 -29.87
CA ASN A 508 28.90 12.38 -31.09
C ASN A 508 29.91 11.25 -30.76
N THR A 509 29.79 10.12 -31.44
CA THR A 509 30.65 8.94 -31.25
C THR A 509 31.98 9.03 -32.02
N ASN A 510 32.20 10.08 -32.81
CA ASN A 510 33.24 10.20 -33.84
C ASN A 510 33.24 9.08 -34.89
N THR A 511 32.15 8.30 -34.94
CA THR A 511 31.94 7.26 -35.95
C THR A 511 31.06 7.82 -37.06
N THR A 512 31.37 7.47 -38.30
CA THR A 512 30.60 7.87 -39.47
C THR A 512 30.17 6.63 -40.23
N ILE A 513 28.87 6.52 -40.50
CA ILE A 513 28.27 5.46 -41.31
C ILE A 513 27.52 6.14 -42.47
N ASP A 514 27.77 5.71 -43.70
CA ASP A 514 27.18 6.29 -44.92
C ASP A 514 27.36 7.81 -45.03
N GLY A 515 28.52 8.32 -44.59
CA GLY A 515 28.83 9.75 -44.59
C GLY A 515 28.07 10.56 -43.53
N LYS A 516 27.33 9.92 -42.62
CA LYS A 516 26.60 10.56 -41.51
C LYS A 516 27.23 10.22 -40.18
N THR A 517 27.40 11.23 -39.33
CA THR A 517 27.88 11.05 -37.95
C THR A 517 26.87 10.26 -37.13
N VAL A 518 27.38 9.32 -36.32
CA VAL A 518 26.59 8.54 -35.38
C VAL A 518 26.64 9.19 -34.01
N TYR A 519 25.46 9.34 -33.39
CA TYR A 519 25.28 9.86 -32.05
C TYR A 519 24.79 8.75 -31.13
N ALA A 520 25.43 8.57 -29.98
CA ALA A 520 25.00 7.64 -28.95
C ALA A 520 24.09 8.38 -27.98
N VAL A 521 22.93 7.79 -27.68
CA VAL A 521 21.97 8.32 -26.73
C VAL A 521 21.92 7.40 -25.52
N SER A 522 22.10 7.96 -24.33
CA SER A 522 22.09 7.23 -23.07
C SER A 522 20.79 7.42 -22.28
N SER A 523 20.55 6.53 -21.31
CA SER A 523 19.40 6.62 -20.41
C SER A 523 19.35 7.93 -19.63
N SER A 524 20.50 8.53 -19.30
CA SER A 524 20.62 9.83 -18.62
C SER A 524 20.18 11.02 -19.49
N GLN A 525 20.07 10.82 -20.81
CA GLN A 525 19.65 11.84 -21.77
C GLN A 525 18.15 11.84 -22.03
N LEU A 526 17.39 11.04 -21.27
CA LEU A 526 15.95 11.16 -21.17
C LEU A 526 15.59 12.57 -20.68
N HIS A 527 14.62 13.22 -21.31
CA HIS A 527 14.40 14.65 -21.15
C HIS A 527 12.96 15.04 -21.40
N ALA A 528 12.55 16.13 -20.76
CA ALA A 528 11.25 16.75 -20.94
C ALA A 528 11.40 18.20 -21.43
N TRP A 529 10.64 18.57 -22.46
CA TRP A 529 10.63 19.93 -22.98
C TRP A 529 9.21 20.40 -23.35
N PRO A 530 8.91 21.70 -23.25
CA PRO A 530 7.63 22.25 -23.67
C PRO A 530 7.59 22.51 -25.18
N GLU A 531 6.38 22.41 -25.74
CA GLU A 531 6.06 22.87 -27.09
C GLU A 531 4.88 23.83 -27.05
N VAL A 532 4.91 24.86 -27.91
CA VAL A 532 3.83 25.82 -28.08
C VAL A 532 3.39 25.86 -29.54
N TYR A 533 2.08 25.86 -29.78
CA TYR A 533 1.54 25.83 -31.13
C TYR A 533 1.41 27.23 -31.75
N PHE A 534 1.95 27.41 -32.95
CA PHE A 534 1.82 28.63 -33.75
C PHE A 534 1.00 28.37 -35.02
N GLY A 535 -0.02 29.20 -35.25
CA GLY A 535 -0.88 29.08 -36.43
C GLY A 535 -0.10 29.22 -37.73
N GLY A 536 -0.26 28.27 -38.65
CA GLY A 536 0.45 28.23 -39.93
C GLY A 536 1.90 27.72 -39.86
N ILE A 537 2.40 27.37 -38.67
CA ILE A 537 3.75 26.83 -38.47
C ILE A 537 3.71 25.45 -37.78
N GLY A 538 2.81 25.27 -36.82
CA GLY A 538 2.67 24.05 -36.03
C GLY A 538 3.30 24.16 -34.65
N TRP A 539 3.64 23.00 -34.06
CA TRP A 539 4.26 22.92 -32.74
C TRP A 539 5.74 23.33 -32.80
N VAL A 540 6.09 24.35 -32.02
CA VAL A 540 7.47 24.84 -31.87
C VAL A 540 8.00 24.42 -30.50
N PRO A 541 9.12 23.68 -30.42
CA PRO A 541 9.76 23.34 -29.15
C PRO A 541 10.44 24.56 -28.52
N PHE A 542 10.50 24.58 -27.20
CA PHE A 542 11.31 25.51 -26.41
C PHE A 542 12.14 24.70 -25.41
N GLU A 543 13.31 25.21 -25.02
CA GLU A 543 14.22 24.52 -24.09
C GLU A 543 14.54 25.42 -22.88
N PRO A 544 13.66 25.41 -21.85
CA PRO A 544 13.86 26.21 -20.65
C PRO A 544 14.93 25.63 -19.71
N THR A 545 15.32 24.36 -19.86
CA THR A 545 16.19 23.69 -18.88
C THR A 545 17.60 24.28 -18.91
N ASN A 546 18.02 24.90 -17.81
CA ASN A 546 19.35 25.49 -17.73
C ASN A 546 20.44 24.40 -17.94
N SER A 547 21.54 24.75 -18.60
CA SER A 547 22.71 23.88 -18.89
C SER A 547 22.47 22.62 -19.75
N LEU A 548 21.24 22.31 -20.13
CA LEU A 548 20.90 21.21 -21.03
C LEU A 548 20.24 21.72 -22.32
N GLY A 549 20.34 20.88 -23.36
CA GLY A 549 19.68 21.11 -24.64
C GLY A 549 20.17 22.35 -25.42
N VAL A 550 19.47 22.67 -26.51
CA VAL A 550 19.74 23.86 -27.33
C VAL A 550 18.51 24.78 -27.30
N PRO A 551 18.64 26.04 -26.85
CA PRO A 551 17.53 26.98 -26.81
C PRO A 551 17.00 27.27 -28.23
N THR A 552 15.68 27.34 -28.35
CA THR A 552 15.04 27.65 -29.63
C THR A 552 15.34 29.08 -30.05
N THR A 553 15.82 29.24 -31.28
CA THR A 553 16.08 30.52 -31.93
C THR A 553 15.84 30.43 -33.42
N PHE A 554 15.24 31.47 -34.02
CA PHE A 554 15.11 31.61 -35.47
C PHE A 554 16.03 32.72 -36.01
N SER A 555 16.52 32.53 -37.23
CA SER A 555 17.40 33.50 -37.91
C SER A 555 16.58 34.49 -38.75
N ALA A 556 17.07 35.72 -38.87
CA ALA A 556 16.51 36.71 -39.77
C ALA A 556 16.65 36.25 -41.24
N GLY A 557 15.63 36.50 -42.06
CA GLY A 557 15.68 36.15 -43.48
C GLY A 557 16.77 36.94 -44.22
N SER A 558 17.78 36.27 -44.77
CA SER A 558 18.81 36.91 -45.60
C SER A 558 18.27 37.22 -47.00
N THR A 559 18.05 38.50 -47.29
CA THR A 559 17.80 39.01 -48.65
C THR A 559 19.12 39.07 -49.43
N THR A 560 19.62 37.94 -49.93
CA THR A 560 20.66 37.95 -50.97
C THR A 560 20.38 36.82 -51.98
N PRO A 561 20.09 37.15 -53.26
CA PRO A 561 19.95 36.14 -54.29
C PRO A 561 21.30 35.49 -54.58
N GLY A 562 21.49 34.25 -54.13
CA GLY A 562 22.65 33.41 -54.44
C GLY A 562 23.90 33.72 -53.61
N GLY A 563 24.04 33.03 -52.47
CA GLY A 563 25.26 33.04 -51.67
C GLY A 563 25.05 32.27 -50.37
N ALA A 564 25.93 31.31 -50.11
CA ALA A 564 25.94 30.35 -49.00
C ALA A 564 25.35 30.83 -47.65
N ASP A 565 24.56 29.95 -47.03
CA ASP A 565 24.02 30.07 -45.67
C ASP A 565 25.13 30.41 -44.64
N PRO A 566 24.91 31.37 -43.73
CA PRO A 566 25.80 31.59 -42.59
C PRO A 566 25.63 30.47 -41.55
N GLN A 567 26.53 29.51 -41.63
CA GLN A 567 27.16 28.73 -40.56
C GLN A 567 26.53 28.85 -39.15
N GLN A 568 25.72 27.85 -38.78
CA GLN A 568 25.35 27.56 -37.40
C GLN A 568 26.60 27.00 -36.69
N SER A 569 27.38 27.88 -36.06
CA SER A 569 28.59 27.51 -35.35
C SER A 569 28.25 26.78 -34.04
N ALA A 570 28.28 25.46 -34.07
CA ALA A 570 28.46 24.66 -32.85
C ALA A 570 29.86 24.96 -32.28
N ALA A 571 29.93 25.81 -31.26
CA ALA A 571 31.15 25.94 -30.47
C ALA A 571 31.34 24.66 -29.64
N PRO A 572 32.52 24.04 -29.61
CA PRO A 572 32.77 22.91 -28.73
C PRO A 572 32.83 23.39 -27.28
N LEU A 573 32.08 22.72 -26.39
CA LEU A 573 32.32 22.82 -24.95
C LEU A 573 33.75 22.36 -24.66
N PRO A 574 34.55 23.11 -23.86
CA PRO A 574 35.84 22.63 -23.40
C PRO A 574 35.66 21.39 -22.53
N ARG A 575 36.39 20.33 -22.90
CA ARG A 575 36.61 19.15 -22.07
C ARG A 575 37.55 19.55 -20.94
N GLU A 576 37.04 19.93 -19.77
CA GLU A 576 37.87 20.02 -18.57
C GLU A 576 38.10 18.61 -18.01
N SER A 577 39.31 18.12 -18.25
CA SER A 577 39.87 16.97 -17.57
C SER A 577 40.17 17.36 -16.13
N ALA A 578 39.38 16.89 -15.17
CA ALA A 578 39.77 16.92 -13.76
C ALA A 578 40.74 15.76 -13.50
N SER A 579 42.00 15.94 -13.90
CA SER A 579 43.10 15.12 -13.41
C SER A 579 43.39 15.52 -11.96
N SER A 580 43.19 14.59 -11.05
CA SER A 580 43.58 14.69 -9.66
C SER A 580 45.10 14.82 -9.53
N SER A 581 45.59 15.82 -8.80
CA SER A 581 46.86 15.73 -8.06
C SER A 581 47.07 16.88 -7.07
N ALA A 582 47.37 16.42 -5.85
CA ALA A 582 48.27 16.99 -4.84
C ALA A 582 47.81 18.19 -3.99
N SER A 583 47.64 17.85 -2.71
CA SER A 583 47.72 18.66 -1.49
C SER A 583 48.94 19.62 -1.46
N PRO A 584 48.90 20.64 -0.59
CA PRO A 584 49.70 20.49 0.63
C PRO A 584 49.01 20.98 1.92
N SER A 585 49.38 20.36 3.04
CA SER A 585 49.15 20.88 4.40
C SER A 585 49.84 22.22 4.65
N PRO A 586 49.42 22.93 5.72
CA PRO A 586 50.33 22.99 6.87
C PRO A 586 49.62 22.72 8.22
N SER A 587 50.38 22.15 9.14
CA SER A 587 49.95 21.81 10.50
C SER A 587 50.31 22.89 11.53
N ALA A 588 49.45 22.93 12.57
CA ALA A 588 49.73 23.12 13.99
C ALA A 588 49.96 24.53 14.58
N GLY A 589 49.13 24.85 15.58
CA GLY A 589 49.34 25.91 16.56
C GLY A 589 48.07 26.16 17.38
N GLY A 590 47.92 25.50 18.53
CA GLY A 590 46.64 25.37 19.25
C GLY A 590 46.16 26.60 20.02
N LEU A 591 44.94 26.48 20.59
CA LEU A 591 44.51 27.05 21.87
C LEU A 591 43.08 26.57 22.22
N ARG A 592 43.01 25.72 23.26
CA ARG A 592 41.93 25.52 24.27
C ARG A 592 40.46 25.30 23.84
N PRO A 593 39.89 24.12 24.12
CA PRO A 593 38.47 23.97 24.43
C PRO A 593 38.26 24.17 25.94
N GLY A 594 37.54 25.22 26.31
CA GLY A 594 37.09 25.49 27.68
C GLY A 594 35.60 25.83 27.67
N ASP A 595 34.82 24.90 28.21
CA ASP A 595 33.50 25.04 28.83
C ASP A 595 32.30 25.45 27.97
N SER A 596 31.58 24.43 27.51
CA SER A 596 30.12 24.42 27.47
C SER A 596 29.65 23.03 27.88
N GLN A 597 29.46 22.90 29.19
CA GLN A 597 28.89 21.83 29.99
C GLN A 597 28.32 20.61 29.23
N ALA A 598 29.08 19.52 29.31
CA ALA A 598 28.52 18.18 29.37
C ALA A 598 27.64 18.05 30.62
N GLY A 599 26.33 18.15 30.45
CA GLY A 599 25.41 17.45 31.34
C GLY A 599 25.53 15.96 31.04
N ARG A 600 26.35 15.24 31.81
CA ARG A 600 26.18 13.80 31.97
C ARG A 600 24.81 13.59 32.62
N ALA A 601 23.79 13.34 31.81
CA ALA A 601 22.74 12.46 32.27
C ALA A 601 23.35 11.06 32.20
N GLU A 602 23.71 10.50 33.35
CA GLU A 602 23.72 9.06 33.47
C GLU A 602 22.30 8.63 33.09
N ASP A 603 22.10 8.08 31.90
CA ASP A 603 20.89 7.35 31.55
C ASP A 603 20.88 6.08 32.42
N ALA A 604 20.55 6.28 33.69
CA ALA A 604 19.85 5.29 34.47
C ALA A 604 18.61 4.97 33.66
N LEU A 605 18.59 3.80 33.02
CA LEU A 605 17.41 3.19 32.40
C LEU A 605 16.19 3.55 33.24
N ASP A 606 15.42 4.53 32.80
CA ASP A 606 14.23 4.94 33.51
C ASP A 606 13.30 3.72 33.43
N PRO A 607 13.04 3.01 34.53
CA PRO A 607 12.24 1.81 34.47
C PRO A 607 10.76 2.19 34.30
N THR A 608 10.40 3.47 34.37
CA THR A 608 9.00 3.92 34.31
C THR A 608 8.25 3.44 33.06
N PRO A 609 8.74 3.52 31.81
CA PRO A 609 8.01 2.98 30.65
C PRO A 609 7.84 1.45 30.70
N VAL A 610 8.86 0.71 31.16
CA VAL A 610 8.77 -0.76 31.31
C VAL A 610 7.80 -1.12 32.42
N LEU A 611 7.84 -0.40 33.53
CA LEU A 611 6.91 -0.54 34.66
C LEU A 611 5.50 -0.12 34.26
N VAL A 612 5.31 0.91 33.44
CA VAL A 612 4.00 1.38 32.94
C VAL A 612 3.40 0.36 31.96
N THR A 613 4.18 -0.26 31.09
CA THR A 613 3.71 -1.32 30.19
C THR A 613 3.42 -2.63 30.93
N LEU A 614 4.30 -3.06 31.84
CA LEU A 614 4.02 -4.20 32.73
C LEU A 614 2.81 -3.92 33.62
N PHE A 615 2.67 -2.71 34.13
CA PHE A 615 1.50 -2.26 34.88
C PHE A 615 0.25 -2.26 34.00
N GLY A 616 0.33 -1.81 32.75
CA GLY A 616 -0.77 -1.84 31.79
C GLY A 616 -1.26 -3.25 31.49
N ILE A 617 -0.34 -4.20 31.28
CA ILE A 617 -0.67 -5.63 31.10
C ILE A 617 -1.27 -6.21 32.37
N LEU A 618 -0.68 -5.91 33.54
CA LEU A 618 -1.17 -6.40 34.83
C LEU A 618 -2.54 -5.81 35.18
N VAL A 619 -2.79 -4.54 34.85
CA VAL A 619 -4.10 -3.89 34.94
C VAL A 619 -5.09 -4.57 34.00
N ALA A 620 -4.73 -4.77 32.73
CA ALA A 620 -5.59 -5.43 31.75
C ALA A 620 -5.97 -6.86 32.18
N LEU A 621 -5.03 -7.62 32.72
CA LEU A 621 -5.27 -8.95 33.29
C LEU A 621 -6.09 -8.91 34.60
N ALA A 622 -6.06 -7.80 35.34
CA ALA A 622 -6.84 -7.60 36.56
C ALA A 622 -8.28 -7.12 36.31
N ILE A 623 -8.58 -6.55 35.13
CA ILE A 623 -9.92 -6.02 34.78
C ILE A 623 -11.03 -7.06 34.98
N PRO A 624 -10.93 -8.33 34.52
CA PRO A 624 -11.98 -9.32 34.74
C PRO A 624 -12.23 -9.60 36.23
N GLY A 625 -11.16 -9.72 37.03
CA GLY A 625 -11.27 -9.87 38.48
C GLY A 625 -11.95 -8.66 39.15
N LEU A 626 -11.64 -7.44 38.69
CA LEU A 626 -12.24 -6.21 39.21
C LEU A 626 -13.74 -6.10 38.88
N ILE A 627 -14.12 -6.36 37.62
CA ILE A 627 -15.53 -6.38 37.19
C ILE A 627 -16.33 -7.41 38.00
N ARG A 628 -15.74 -8.58 38.25
CA ARG A 628 -16.35 -9.63 39.06
C ARG A 628 -16.54 -9.24 40.52
N GLU A 629 -15.57 -8.59 41.13
CA GLU A 629 -15.67 -8.13 42.52
C GLU A 629 -16.68 -6.98 42.65
N LEU A 630 -16.78 -6.08 41.67
CA LEU A 630 -17.83 -5.06 41.62
C LEU A 630 -19.24 -5.69 41.52
N ARG A 631 -19.42 -6.64 40.59
CA ARG A 631 -20.68 -7.38 40.45
C ARG A 631 -21.04 -8.14 41.73
N ARG A 632 -20.06 -8.75 42.40
CA ARG A 632 -20.26 -9.42 43.69
C ARG A 632 -20.76 -8.44 44.75
N ARG A 633 -20.14 -7.26 44.86
CA ARG A 633 -20.56 -6.23 45.82
C ARG A 633 -21.98 -5.74 45.55
N GLN A 634 -22.35 -5.58 44.28
CA GLN A 634 -23.72 -5.24 43.88
C GLN A 634 -24.72 -6.33 44.27
N LEU A 635 -24.42 -7.61 43.99
CA LEU A 635 -25.27 -8.73 44.37
C LEU A 635 -25.41 -8.86 45.90
N LEU A 636 -24.33 -8.65 46.66
CA LEU A 636 -24.37 -8.66 48.12
C LEU A 636 -25.13 -7.45 48.69
N ALA A 637 -25.05 -6.28 48.05
CA ALA A 637 -25.83 -5.10 48.44
C ALA A 637 -27.33 -5.33 48.19
N ALA A 638 -27.69 -5.91 47.04
CA ALA A 638 -29.06 -6.32 46.74
C ALA A 638 -29.57 -7.39 47.73
N ALA A 639 -28.73 -8.37 48.06
CA ALA A 639 -29.04 -9.38 49.07
C ALA A 639 -29.30 -8.76 50.46
N ARG A 640 -28.45 -7.81 50.89
CA ARG A 640 -28.69 -7.03 52.13
C ARG A 640 -29.99 -6.23 52.08
N GLY A 641 -30.36 -5.75 50.90
CA GLY A 641 -31.65 -5.14 50.59
C GLY A 641 -32.82 -6.12 50.53
N GLY A 642 -32.64 -7.40 50.83
CA GLY A 642 -33.69 -8.42 50.90
C GLY A 642 -33.86 -9.27 49.62
N ASP A 643 -33.02 -9.10 48.60
CA ASP A 643 -33.07 -9.91 47.39
C ASP A 643 -32.39 -11.28 47.57
N ALA A 644 -33.20 -12.29 47.92
CA ALA A 644 -32.74 -13.66 48.05
C ALA A 644 -32.19 -14.26 46.73
N ALA A 645 -32.67 -13.81 45.57
CA ALA A 645 -32.18 -14.26 44.27
C ALA A 645 -30.78 -13.72 43.98
N ALA A 646 -30.47 -12.50 44.42
CA ALA A 646 -29.12 -11.95 44.32
C ALA A 646 -28.11 -12.73 45.17
N ALA A 647 -28.49 -13.10 46.40
CA ALA A 647 -27.65 -13.95 47.27
C ALA A 647 -27.39 -15.33 46.63
N TRP A 648 -28.43 -15.95 46.08
CA TRP A 648 -28.33 -17.23 45.40
C TRP A 648 -27.48 -17.17 44.12
N THR A 649 -27.66 -16.12 43.31
CA THR A 649 -26.86 -15.88 42.10
C THR A 649 -25.37 -15.74 42.45
N SER A 650 -25.04 -15.09 43.57
CA SER A 650 -23.66 -15.00 44.02
C SER A 650 -23.02 -16.38 44.32
N VAL A 651 -23.81 -17.35 44.80
CA VAL A 651 -23.32 -18.73 45.04
C VAL A 651 -23.14 -19.48 43.73
N GLN A 652 -24.10 -19.35 42.81
CA GLN A 652 -24.01 -19.94 41.47
C GLN A 652 -22.80 -19.40 40.68
N ASP A 653 -22.55 -18.09 40.75
CA ASP A 653 -21.40 -17.46 40.11
C ASP A 653 -20.08 -18.05 40.65
N VAL A 654 -19.96 -18.26 41.97
CA VAL A 654 -18.76 -18.86 42.58
C VAL A 654 -18.59 -20.33 42.18
N ALA A 655 -19.68 -21.10 42.11
CA ALA A 655 -19.64 -22.47 41.62
C ALA A 655 -19.11 -22.52 40.17
N ILE A 656 -19.63 -21.64 39.29
CA ILE A 656 -19.19 -21.52 37.89
C ILE A 656 -17.72 -21.10 37.79
N ASP A 657 -17.28 -20.14 38.61
CA ASP A 657 -15.88 -19.67 38.65
C ASP A 657 -14.91 -20.79 39.05
N LEU A 658 -15.34 -21.66 39.96
CA LEU A 658 -14.58 -22.85 40.37
C LEU A 658 -14.69 -24.01 39.36
N GLY A 659 -15.45 -23.84 38.28
CA GLY A 659 -15.68 -24.84 37.25
C GLY A 659 -16.61 -25.97 37.70
N ILE A 660 -17.45 -25.72 38.69
CA ILE A 660 -18.51 -26.62 39.16
C ILE A 660 -19.76 -26.35 38.32
N ASP A 661 -20.37 -27.40 37.78
CA ASP A 661 -21.56 -27.28 36.95
C ASP A 661 -22.77 -26.76 37.75
N VAL A 662 -23.56 -25.90 37.14
CA VAL A 662 -24.82 -25.31 37.62
C VAL A 662 -25.88 -25.43 36.50
N PRO A 663 -26.40 -26.64 36.25
CA PRO A 663 -27.42 -26.87 35.22
C PRO A 663 -28.77 -26.26 35.62
N GLY A 664 -29.51 -25.75 34.63
CA GLY A 664 -30.79 -25.05 34.87
C GLY A 664 -31.94 -25.97 35.25
N SER A 665 -31.75 -27.28 35.09
CA SER A 665 -32.70 -28.33 35.46
C SER A 665 -32.57 -28.78 36.92
N GLU A 666 -31.52 -28.36 37.64
CA GLU A 666 -31.29 -28.73 39.03
C GLU A 666 -31.95 -27.71 39.97
N SER A 667 -32.74 -28.20 40.94
CA SER A 667 -33.40 -27.33 41.92
C SER A 667 -32.38 -26.68 42.87
N ALA A 668 -32.72 -25.53 43.46
CA ALA A 668 -31.84 -24.86 44.41
C ALA A 668 -31.40 -25.78 45.57
N ARG A 669 -32.33 -26.60 46.06
CA ARG A 669 -32.08 -27.61 47.10
C ARG A 669 -31.13 -28.72 46.66
N ALA A 670 -31.28 -29.22 45.43
CA ALA A 670 -30.39 -30.26 44.90
C ALA A 670 -28.96 -29.71 44.70
N LEU A 671 -28.83 -28.53 44.08
CA LEU A 671 -27.56 -27.86 43.88
C LEU A 671 -26.86 -27.56 45.22
N GLY A 672 -27.59 -26.97 46.17
CA GLY A 672 -27.03 -26.64 47.48
C GLY A 672 -26.57 -27.87 48.27
N THR A 673 -27.34 -28.96 48.23
CA THR A 673 -26.93 -30.24 48.86
C THR A 673 -25.63 -30.78 48.25
N ARG A 674 -25.51 -30.72 46.92
CA ARG A 674 -24.31 -31.15 46.20
C ARG A 674 -23.09 -30.29 46.54
N LEU A 675 -23.26 -28.97 46.62
CA LEU A 675 -22.17 -28.06 46.99
C LEU A 675 -21.66 -28.30 48.42
N VAL A 676 -22.54 -28.66 49.37
CA VAL A 676 -22.16 -29.01 50.74
C VAL A 676 -21.39 -30.34 50.78
N GLN A 677 -21.91 -31.37 50.11
CA GLN A 677 -21.34 -32.73 50.16
C GLN A 677 -20.00 -32.86 49.44
N ALA A 678 -19.82 -32.17 48.31
CA ALA A 678 -18.69 -32.41 47.41
C ALA A 678 -17.75 -31.21 47.21
N HIS A 679 -18.16 -29.99 47.63
CA HIS A 679 -17.44 -28.76 47.29
C HIS A 679 -17.20 -27.81 48.48
N GLY A 680 -17.37 -28.30 49.72
CA GLY A 680 -16.95 -27.57 50.93
C GLY A 680 -17.81 -26.36 51.28
N ALA A 681 -19.04 -26.27 50.78
CA ALA A 681 -19.99 -25.27 51.28
C ALA A 681 -20.45 -25.64 52.71
N PRO A 682 -20.47 -24.68 53.65
CA PRO A 682 -20.94 -24.92 55.02
C PRO A 682 -22.46 -25.12 55.03
N ALA A 683 -22.91 -26.12 55.80
CA ALA A 683 -24.26 -26.67 55.69
C ALA A 683 -25.35 -25.71 56.22
N ASP A 684 -25.09 -25.05 57.34
CA ASP A 684 -26.07 -24.19 58.01
C ASP A 684 -26.36 -22.95 57.17
N GLU A 685 -25.34 -22.28 56.64
CA GLU A 685 -25.45 -21.10 55.79
C GLU A 685 -26.05 -21.44 54.42
N MET A 686 -25.71 -22.60 53.85
CA MET A 686 -26.35 -23.08 52.63
C MET A 686 -27.84 -23.37 52.85
N SER A 687 -28.22 -23.93 54.00
CA SER A 687 -29.62 -24.20 54.33
C SER A 687 -30.46 -22.91 54.43
N LEU A 688 -29.86 -21.85 54.98
CA LEU A 688 -30.45 -20.50 55.06
C LEU A 688 -30.67 -19.93 53.66
N LEU A 689 -29.68 -20.02 52.77
CA LEU A 689 -29.76 -19.56 51.38
C LEU A 689 -30.82 -20.30 50.56
N ILE A 690 -30.87 -21.64 50.67
CA ILE A 690 -31.89 -22.47 50.01
C ILE A 690 -33.29 -22.07 50.49
N GLY A 691 -33.48 -21.96 51.80
CA GLY A 691 -34.77 -21.57 52.38
C GLY A 691 -35.23 -20.17 51.93
N GLY A 692 -34.28 -19.23 51.77
CA GLY A 692 -34.54 -17.89 51.27
C GLY A 692 -34.96 -17.86 49.81
N ILE A 693 -34.24 -18.55 48.91
CA ILE A 693 -34.57 -18.56 47.48
C ILE A 693 -35.85 -19.34 47.19
N GLU A 694 -36.12 -20.43 47.89
CA GLU A 694 -37.37 -21.19 47.75
C GLU A 694 -38.56 -20.33 48.18
N ARG A 695 -38.48 -19.65 49.33
CA ARG A 695 -39.54 -18.74 49.76
C ARG A 695 -39.74 -17.57 48.80
N ALA A 696 -38.66 -17.00 48.25
CA ALA A 696 -38.78 -15.94 47.26
C ALA A 696 -39.41 -16.44 45.94
N SER A 697 -39.09 -17.67 45.53
CA SER A 697 -39.60 -18.28 44.30
C SER A 697 -41.08 -18.68 44.39
N TYR A 698 -41.57 -18.99 45.60
CA TYR A 698 -42.96 -19.39 45.85
C TYR A 698 -43.80 -18.33 46.59
N ALA A 699 -43.27 -17.13 46.80
CA ALA A 699 -44.02 -16.02 47.40
C ALA A 699 -45.10 -15.50 46.44
N ALA A 700 -46.27 -15.14 46.97
CA ALA A 700 -47.32 -14.46 46.21
C ALA A 700 -46.81 -13.09 45.74
N GLY A 701 -46.92 -12.81 44.42
CA GLY A 701 -46.36 -11.61 43.79
C GLY A 701 -46.80 -10.32 44.49
N GLY A 702 -45.84 -9.45 44.79
CA GLY A 702 -46.07 -8.12 45.37
C GLY A 702 -45.72 -7.93 46.84
N ARG A 703 -45.30 -8.97 47.58
CA ARG A 703 -44.66 -8.82 48.90
C ARG A 703 -43.19 -9.19 48.81
N HIS A 704 -42.33 -8.22 48.52
CA HIS A 704 -40.90 -8.33 48.82
C HIS A 704 -40.75 -8.34 50.34
N GLY A 705 -40.93 -9.51 50.96
CA GLY A 705 -40.58 -9.69 52.35
C GLY A 705 -39.07 -9.54 52.48
N PHE A 706 -38.62 -8.41 53.01
CA PHE A 706 -37.24 -8.15 53.45
C PHE A 706 -36.88 -9.12 54.58
N TRP A 707 -36.66 -10.39 54.25
CA TRP A 707 -36.43 -11.42 55.24
C TRP A 707 -34.94 -11.70 55.33
N GLN A 708 -34.35 -11.34 56.48
CA GLN A 708 -32.96 -11.66 56.83
C GLN A 708 -31.92 -11.31 55.76
N GLY A 709 -32.08 -10.17 55.06
CA GLY A 709 -31.18 -9.79 53.95
C GLY A 709 -29.70 -9.72 54.34
N ALA A 710 -29.41 -9.21 55.55
CA ALA A 710 -28.06 -9.21 56.10
C ALA A 710 -27.51 -10.65 56.30
N GLU A 711 -28.30 -11.52 56.92
CA GLU A 711 -27.91 -12.92 57.17
C GLU A 711 -27.76 -13.72 55.86
N MET A 712 -28.57 -13.45 54.84
CA MET A 712 -28.44 -14.04 53.50
C MET A 712 -27.15 -13.60 52.80
N ALA A 713 -26.76 -12.32 52.90
CA ALA A 713 -25.51 -11.83 52.34
C ALA A 713 -24.28 -12.39 53.06
N ASP A 714 -24.36 -12.54 54.38
CA ASP A 714 -23.31 -13.12 55.21
C ASP A 714 -23.18 -14.63 54.95
N ALA A 715 -24.30 -15.35 54.81
CA ALA A 715 -24.34 -16.74 54.40
C ALA A 715 -23.72 -16.96 53.00
N ALA A 716 -24.06 -16.13 52.01
CA ALA A 716 -23.46 -16.20 50.67
C ALA A 716 -21.93 -15.97 50.72
N THR A 717 -21.47 -15.11 51.63
CA THR A 717 -20.05 -14.83 51.85
C THR A 717 -19.34 -16.02 52.51
N ALA A 718 -19.95 -16.63 53.53
CA ALA A 718 -19.45 -17.82 54.20
C ALA A 718 -19.36 -19.02 53.24
N VAL A 719 -20.39 -19.25 52.42
CA VAL A 719 -20.40 -20.30 51.39
C VAL A 719 -19.27 -20.12 50.39
N ARG A 720 -19.06 -18.90 49.89
CA ARG A 720 -17.94 -18.60 49.00
C ARG A 720 -16.58 -18.89 49.67
N ALA A 721 -16.43 -18.53 50.94
CA ALA A 721 -15.19 -18.75 51.67
C ALA A 721 -14.90 -20.25 51.85
N GLY A 722 -15.91 -21.03 52.24
CA GLY A 722 -15.80 -22.49 52.37
C GLY A 722 -15.44 -23.17 51.05
N MET A 723 -16.15 -22.80 49.97
CA MET A 723 -15.89 -23.37 48.65
C MET A 723 -14.49 -23.04 48.12
N LEU A 724 -14.01 -21.80 48.29
CA LEU A 724 -12.64 -21.43 47.88
C LEU A 724 -11.57 -22.13 48.74
N ALA A 725 -11.85 -22.35 50.03
CA ALA A 725 -10.95 -23.04 50.94
C ALA A 725 -10.76 -24.52 50.55
N ALA A 726 -11.80 -25.14 50.00
CA ALA A 726 -11.83 -26.55 49.60
C ALA A 726 -11.07 -26.87 48.29
N VAL A 727 -10.56 -25.87 47.58
CA VAL A 727 -9.86 -26.06 46.29
C VAL A 727 -8.40 -25.60 46.35
N ASP A 728 -7.55 -26.25 45.56
CA ASP A 728 -6.12 -25.95 45.44
C ASP A 728 -5.84 -24.48 45.06
N ARG A 729 -4.66 -24.00 45.47
CA ARG A 729 -4.25 -22.59 45.27
C ARG A 729 -4.31 -22.13 43.82
N SER A 730 -3.98 -23.00 42.85
CA SER A 730 -4.03 -22.67 41.42
C SER A 730 -5.46 -22.43 40.91
N ARG A 731 -6.40 -23.29 41.30
CA ARG A 731 -7.84 -23.12 40.95
C ARG A 731 -8.44 -21.91 41.65
N ARG A 732 -8.03 -21.64 42.89
CA ARG A 732 -8.43 -20.44 43.63
C ARG A 732 -7.97 -19.15 42.94
N ILE A 733 -6.71 -19.10 42.51
CA ILE A 733 -6.15 -17.94 41.79
C ILE A 733 -6.87 -17.76 40.45
N LEU A 734 -7.08 -18.84 39.70
CA LEU A 734 -7.74 -18.78 38.39
C LEU A 734 -9.20 -18.33 38.51
N ALA A 735 -9.94 -18.79 39.52
CA ALA A 735 -11.31 -18.36 39.78
C ALA A 735 -11.42 -16.87 40.15
N LEU A 736 -10.36 -16.27 40.72
CA LEU A 736 -10.30 -14.86 41.08
C LEU A 736 -9.81 -13.97 39.93
N ALA A 737 -8.79 -14.42 39.17
CA ALA A 737 -8.19 -13.64 38.09
C ALA A 737 -8.97 -13.73 36.77
N ALA A 738 -9.58 -14.88 36.48
CA ALA A 738 -10.32 -15.14 35.24
C ALA A 738 -11.71 -15.76 35.52
N PRO A 739 -12.63 -15.00 36.13
CA PRO A 739 -13.92 -15.52 36.58
C PRO A 739 -14.83 -15.87 35.41
N ARG A 740 -15.21 -17.15 35.32
CA ARG A 740 -16.05 -17.72 34.25
C ARG A 740 -17.49 -17.18 34.29
N SER A 741 -17.99 -16.82 35.46
CA SER A 741 -19.35 -16.29 35.69
C SER A 741 -19.63 -14.94 35.01
N LEU A 742 -18.61 -14.23 34.54
CA LEU A 742 -18.81 -13.01 33.73
C LEU A 742 -19.35 -13.31 32.33
N ILE A 743 -19.14 -14.53 31.84
CA ILE A 743 -19.50 -14.96 30.49
C ILE A 743 -20.55 -16.09 30.54
N VAL A 744 -20.40 -17.01 31.50
CA VAL A 744 -21.29 -18.16 31.69
C VAL A 744 -22.42 -17.79 32.66
N ARG A 745 -23.66 -17.87 32.18
CA ARG A 745 -24.85 -17.64 33.02
C ARG A 745 -25.29 -18.94 33.73
N PRO A 746 -25.77 -18.87 34.98
CA PRO A 746 -26.42 -19.99 35.65
C PRO A 746 -27.53 -20.57 34.77
N GLY A 747 -27.58 -21.90 34.65
CA GLY A 747 -28.57 -22.60 33.84
C GLY A 747 -28.35 -22.61 32.33
N SER A 748 -27.30 -21.95 31.82
CA SER A 748 -26.91 -22.06 30.41
C SER A 748 -26.34 -23.44 30.08
N VAL A 749 -26.34 -23.82 28.79
CA VAL A 749 -25.73 -25.08 28.30
C VAL A 749 -24.26 -25.18 28.72
N TYR A 750 -23.57 -24.04 28.84
CA TYR A 750 -22.18 -23.94 29.27
C TYR A 750 -21.99 -24.06 30.79
N ALA A 751 -23.06 -23.92 31.57
CA ALA A 751 -23.07 -24.17 33.00
C ALA A 751 -23.37 -25.64 33.34
N GLY A 752 -23.89 -26.45 32.41
CA GLY A 752 -24.32 -27.84 32.66
C GLY A 752 -23.45 -28.93 32.04
N SER A 753 -22.28 -28.63 31.49
CA SER A 753 -21.47 -29.61 30.75
C SER A 753 -20.60 -30.47 31.68
N GLY A 754 -21.24 -31.18 32.60
CA GLY A 754 -20.58 -32.12 33.49
C GLY A 754 -20.19 -33.41 32.79
N ARG A 755 -18.88 -33.71 32.84
CA ARG A 755 -18.43 -35.10 32.90
C ARG A 755 -19.18 -35.77 34.05
N GLY A 756 -19.83 -36.90 33.79
CA GLY A 756 -20.16 -37.84 34.84
C GLY A 756 -18.88 -38.25 35.56
N SER A 757 -18.74 -37.86 36.82
CA SER A 757 -17.77 -38.42 37.74
C SER A 757 -18.22 -39.85 38.08
N GLN A 758 -17.70 -40.85 37.36
CA GLN A 758 -17.55 -42.17 37.97
C GLN A 758 -16.32 -42.12 38.86
N ALA A 759 -16.56 -42.28 40.16
CA ALA A 759 -15.54 -42.56 41.15
C ALA A 759 -14.81 -43.87 40.80
N ARG A 760 -13.49 -43.81 40.84
CA ARG A 760 -12.67 -44.79 41.55
C ARG A 760 -11.83 -44.04 42.57
#